data_AF-A0A093ZDV6-F1
#
_entry.id   AF-A0A093ZDV6-F1
#
_cell.length_a   1.000
_cell.length_b   1.000
_cell.length_c   1.000
_cell.angle_alpha   90.00
_cell.angle_beta   90.00
_cell.angle_gamma   90.00
#
_symmetry.space_group_name_H-M   'P 1'
#
loop_
_entity.id
_entity.type
_entity.pdbx_description
1 polymer ?
#
loop_
_entity_poly.entity_id
_entity_poly.type
_entity_poly.pdbx_seq_one_letter_code
_entity_poly.pdbx_strand_id
1 'polypeptide(L)'
;MSIFLWVTRRVGGLSVLTLVALLSTSLYLEWSTGRQKIQKPQDDFQAPSYASDTTTPIGNGGRWTLTFAYYSLLIHIMVLMFPVRACLAVGNLTHGVKAVSRNRSLQRFKYGQTRRLSFMSLASDETLTSSHASNSSSSDAGDSDMIESVTDVDYDQDKVIHAIIVPNYKEDVDGLRETLDVLASHPQARLSYDVYLAMETRESGAEIKASGLVSEYIKKFRFIHFTMHPSDIPGEAPGKGSNAAWAARKLSERYSIEERRDVIITGIDADSHLSSNYTALITNMHLEHPQLAQTTLYSAPILFDRNAHLVPTVVRVADILWCAAGLSGLYACSSIRPPTSVYSLPLELVDRVGGWDSDPEAIGEDLHMYLKCFFALNGNLTSRTVLSPVSQTSVCSGQKGHRGLVADIRARYAQAMRHMWGALDSGYAMRQLVKLWKNRKTTVHSYRPLHTTLNAETDYLPHPDEKMEERKAENGIFSDVTHGDVSSPDWIRIFYLFHRLFEAHFLPTHMMLLVIASSIYTCIAADKPDNLHIAWTFTFTNYLRIISFGGTAVYLMLYEGYHATGASLRLAEMTAAGLAEHMVFSFRKFPANLVDYAVSPLVAPLFGCVPALQAQFSHFYTQELVYAVSAKPEVVGRVRAKSVDGGEFLSV
;
A
#
# COMPACT_ATOMS: atom_id res chain seq x y z
N MET A 1 20.48 21.43 -9.50
CA MET A 1 19.58 20.80 -8.50
C MET A 1 19.66 21.61 -7.21
N SER A 2 18.54 22.06 -6.63
CA SER A 2 18.58 22.83 -5.38
C SER A 2 19.08 21.95 -4.21
N ILE A 3 19.72 22.56 -3.21
CA ILE A 3 20.18 21.84 -2.00
C ILE A 3 18.99 21.12 -1.35
N PHE A 4 17.82 21.76 -1.31
CA PHE A 4 16.60 21.18 -0.76
C PHE A 4 16.15 19.92 -1.53
N LEU A 5 16.20 19.93 -2.86
CA LEU A 5 15.89 18.75 -3.66
C LEU A 5 16.93 17.64 -3.46
N TRP A 6 18.21 17.99 -3.33
CA TRP A 6 19.26 17.02 -3.01
C TRP A 6 19.01 16.33 -1.66
N VAL A 7 18.74 17.13 -0.60
CA VAL A 7 18.50 16.65 0.76
C VAL A 7 17.28 15.75 0.83
N THR A 8 16.14 16.17 0.26
CA THR A 8 14.88 15.41 0.34
C THR A 8 14.99 14.04 -0.34
N ARG A 9 15.63 13.97 -1.51
CA ARG A 9 15.92 12.70 -2.21
C ARG A 9 16.84 11.73 -1.44
N ARG A 10 17.54 12.22 -0.41
CA ARG A 10 18.53 11.47 0.39
C ARG A 10 18.14 11.40 1.86
N VAL A 11 16.92 11.79 2.23
CA VAL A 11 16.49 11.91 3.62
C VAL A 11 16.65 10.60 4.39
N GLY A 12 16.34 9.46 3.77
CA GLY A 12 16.54 8.14 4.38
C GLY A 12 18.01 7.88 4.75
N GLY A 13 18.92 8.07 3.80
CA GLY A 13 20.36 7.90 4.03
C GLY A 13 20.94 8.94 5.01
N LEU A 14 20.51 10.20 4.94
CA LEU A 14 20.91 11.24 5.89
C LEU A 14 20.44 10.94 7.31
N SER A 15 19.23 10.37 7.47
CA SER A 15 18.71 9.92 8.76
C SER A 15 19.58 8.81 9.36
N VAL A 16 19.97 7.83 8.53
CA VAL A 16 20.92 6.78 8.94
C VAL A 16 22.27 7.36 9.36
N LEU A 17 22.87 8.24 8.57
CA LEU A 17 24.15 8.86 8.90
C LEU A 17 24.07 9.67 10.21
N THR A 18 22.97 10.39 10.41
CA THR A 18 22.73 11.17 11.64
C THR A 18 22.65 10.25 12.85
N LEU A 19 21.94 9.12 12.74
CA LEU A 19 21.88 8.14 13.80
C LEU A 19 23.25 7.51 14.06
N VAL A 20 23.97 7.06 13.02
CA VAL A 20 25.31 6.49 13.17
C VAL A 20 26.27 7.48 13.85
N ALA A 21 26.20 8.77 13.52
CA ALA A 21 27.02 9.80 14.17
C ALA A 21 26.68 9.94 15.67
N LEU A 22 25.39 9.96 16.02
CA LEU A 22 24.93 9.95 17.41
C LEU A 22 25.47 8.73 18.18
N LEU A 23 25.29 7.53 17.61
CA LEU A 23 25.70 6.28 18.23
C LEU A 23 27.22 6.21 18.40
N SER A 24 27.98 6.53 17.35
CA SER A 24 29.44 6.48 17.37
C SER A 24 30.03 7.48 18.36
N THR A 25 29.47 8.70 18.42
CA THR A 25 29.90 9.74 19.37
C THR A 25 29.63 9.30 20.81
N SER A 26 28.42 8.80 21.08
CA SER A 26 28.03 8.27 22.39
C SER A 26 28.95 7.13 22.85
N LEU A 27 29.14 6.11 21.99
CA LEU A 27 29.97 4.93 22.29
C LEU A 27 31.45 5.31 22.46
N TYR A 28 31.99 6.20 21.62
CA TYR A 28 33.37 6.64 21.72
C TYR A 28 33.64 7.41 23.01
N LEU A 29 32.77 8.35 23.36
CA LEU A 29 32.91 9.14 24.59
C LEU A 29 32.82 8.22 25.82
N GLU A 30 31.85 7.30 25.82
CA GLU A 30 31.72 6.31 26.89
C GLU A 30 32.97 5.41 26.99
N TRP A 31 33.49 4.92 25.87
CA TRP A 31 34.71 4.11 25.87
C TRP A 31 35.94 4.88 26.37
N SER A 32 36.10 6.14 25.92
CA SER A 32 37.27 6.97 26.24
C SER A 32 37.34 7.38 27.71
N THR A 33 36.21 7.62 28.38
CA THR A 33 36.17 7.90 29.82
C THR A 33 36.62 6.70 30.65
N GLY A 34 36.38 5.48 30.17
CA GLY A 34 36.92 4.25 30.77
C GLY A 34 38.46 4.21 30.71
N ARG A 35 39.05 4.58 29.57
CA ARG A 35 40.49 4.55 29.35
C ARG A 35 41.26 5.61 30.16
N GLN A 36 40.71 6.82 30.29
CA GLN A 36 41.32 7.87 31.11
C GLN A 36 41.37 7.53 32.60
N LYS A 37 40.40 6.76 33.12
CA LYS A 37 40.43 6.24 34.51
C LYS A 37 41.46 5.12 34.70
N ILE A 38 41.65 4.25 33.69
CA ILE A 38 42.65 3.16 33.74
C ILE A 38 44.09 3.71 33.63
N GLN A 39 44.28 4.83 32.92
CA GLN A 39 45.62 5.40 32.66
C GLN A 39 46.11 6.37 33.75
N LYS A 40 45.33 6.60 34.82
CA LYS A 40 45.81 7.14 36.09
C LYS A 40 46.10 5.98 37.06
N PRO A 41 47.29 5.37 37.04
CA PRO A 41 47.70 4.48 38.13
C PRO A 41 47.93 5.32 39.39
N GLN A 42 47.14 5.02 40.41
CA GLN A 42 47.47 4.93 41.84
C GLN A 42 48.82 5.51 42.31
N ASP A 43 49.03 6.81 42.18
CA ASP A 43 49.97 7.59 43.00
C ASP A 43 49.26 8.88 43.40
N ASP A 44 48.45 8.81 44.46
CA ASP A 44 48.18 9.94 45.35
C ASP A 44 47.43 9.43 46.59
N PHE A 45 48.21 9.07 47.60
CA PHE A 45 47.75 8.97 48.98
C PHE A 45 47.52 10.40 49.51
N GLN A 46 46.32 10.98 49.35
CA GLN A 46 45.89 12.11 50.18
C GLN A 46 44.40 12.04 50.57
N ALA A 47 44.21 11.90 51.89
CA ALA A 47 43.12 12.26 52.80
C ALA A 47 41.63 12.30 52.35
N PRO A 48 40.69 11.87 53.23
CA PRO A 48 39.26 11.90 52.94
C PRO A 48 38.72 13.34 53.08
N SER A 49 38.56 14.04 51.95
CA SER A 49 37.73 15.24 51.90
C SER A 49 36.27 14.81 51.72
N TYR A 50 35.45 15.07 52.74
CA TYR A 50 33.99 15.08 52.63
C TYR A 50 33.57 16.08 51.55
N ALA A 51 33.34 15.58 50.33
CA ALA A 51 32.72 16.35 49.26
C ALA A 51 31.22 16.10 49.30
N SER A 52 30.48 17.17 49.58
CA SER A 52 29.05 17.29 49.44
C SER A 52 28.56 16.78 48.09
N ASP A 53 27.37 16.16 48.10
CA ASP A 53 26.51 15.86 46.94
C ASP A 53 26.30 17.13 46.10
N THR A 54 27.27 17.44 45.26
CA THR A 54 27.22 18.53 44.30
C THR A 54 27.16 17.85 42.95
N THR A 55 25.96 17.87 42.36
CA THR A 55 25.65 17.41 41.01
C THR A 55 26.71 17.94 40.06
N THR A 56 27.63 17.05 39.67
CA THR A 56 28.62 17.37 38.63
C THR A 56 27.84 17.66 37.35
N PRO A 57 28.06 18.81 36.69
CA PRO A 57 27.33 19.15 35.48
C PRO A 57 27.55 18.04 34.44
N ILE A 58 26.46 17.56 33.84
CA ILE A 58 26.52 16.52 32.80
C ILE A 58 27.43 17.03 31.68
N GLY A 59 28.65 16.51 31.63
CA GLY A 59 29.60 16.83 30.58
C GLY A 59 29.03 16.49 29.20
N ASN A 60 29.59 17.06 28.13
CA ASN A 60 29.10 16.84 26.77
C ASN A 60 28.94 15.36 26.41
N GLY A 61 29.81 14.47 26.91
CA GLY A 61 29.66 13.02 26.76
C GLY A 61 28.37 12.46 27.37
N GLY A 62 28.02 12.87 28.59
CA GLY A 62 26.79 12.42 29.24
C GLY A 62 25.52 12.87 28.50
N ARG A 63 25.54 14.04 27.85
CA ARG A 63 24.41 14.52 27.03
C ARG A 63 24.17 13.63 25.80
N TRP A 64 25.23 13.22 25.10
CA TRP A 64 25.12 12.31 23.96
C TRP A 64 24.61 10.92 24.37
N THR A 65 25.10 10.38 25.49
CA THR A 65 24.62 9.11 26.02
C THR A 65 23.14 9.20 26.43
N LEU A 66 22.72 10.31 27.03
CA LEU A 66 21.31 10.56 27.36
C LEU A 66 20.43 10.60 26.11
N THR A 67 20.85 11.34 25.07
CA THR A 67 20.13 11.40 23.79
C THR A 67 20.03 10.02 23.15
N PHE A 68 21.12 9.25 23.13
CA PHE A 68 21.11 7.87 22.64
C PHE A 68 20.11 6.99 23.40
N ALA A 69 20.13 7.03 24.74
CA ALA A 69 19.27 6.20 25.58
C ALA A 69 17.77 6.51 25.35
N TYR A 70 17.38 7.78 25.40
CA TYR A 70 15.98 8.16 25.19
C TYR A 70 15.51 8.01 23.75
N TYR A 71 16.40 8.22 22.77
CA TYR A 71 16.06 7.94 21.38
C TYR A 71 15.87 6.44 21.14
N SER A 72 16.72 5.60 21.74
CA SER A 72 16.54 4.15 21.75
C SER A 72 15.19 3.77 22.33
N LEU A 73 14.83 4.33 23.49
CA LEU A 73 13.52 4.11 24.12
C LEU A 73 12.36 4.48 23.20
N LEU A 74 12.39 5.67 22.59
CA LEU A 74 11.36 6.13 21.65
C LEU A 74 11.18 5.15 20.48
N ILE A 75 12.27 4.74 19.84
CA ILE A 75 12.22 3.82 18.70
C ILE A 75 11.63 2.46 19.10
N HIS A 76 12.01 1.93 20.26
CA HIS A 76 11.45 0.66 20.73
C HIS A 76 9.95 0.76 21.06
N ILE A 77 9.47 1.89 21.57
CA ILE A 77 8.03 2.15 21.77
C ILE A 77 7.32 2.16 20.41
N MET A 78 7.87 2.86 19.42
CA MET A 78 7.29 2.90 18.07
C MET A 78 7.27 1.52 17.41
N VAL A 79 8.33 0.72 17.59
CA VAL A 79 8.39 -0.67 17.11
C VAL A 79 7.30 -1.53 17.75
N LEU A 80 6.98 -1.34 19.04
CA LEU A 80 5.90 -2.05 19.71
C LEU A 80 4.50 -1.64 19.19
N MET A 81 4.32 -0.39 18.79
CA MET A 81 3.03 0.08 18.24
C MET A 81 2.62 -0.66 16.96
N PHE A 82 3.60 -1.05 16.13
CA PHE A 82 3.34 -1.74 14.86
C PHE A 82 2.61 -3.09 15.04
N PRO A 83 3.16 -4.10 15.75
CA PRO A 83 2.49 -5.40 15.89
C PRO A 83 1.16 -5.29 16.63
N VAL A 84 1.02 -4.39 17.61
CA VAL A 84 -0.28 -4.14 18.27
C VAL A 84 -1.31 -3.68 17.25
N ARG A 85 -0.97 -2.69 16.42
CA ARG A 85 -1.85 -2.18 15.37
C ARG A 85 -2.13 -3.23 14.29
N ALA A 86 -1.13 -4.01 13.89
CA ALA A 86 -1.30 -5.09 12.91
C ALA A 86 -2.28 -6.17 13.42
N CYS A 87 -2.18 -6.57 14.70
CA CYS A 87 -3.12 -7.50 15.35
C CYS A 87 -4.55 -6.96 15.37
N LEU A 88 -4.74 -5.70 15.76
CA LEU A 88 -6.05 -5.05 15.76
C LEU A 88 -6.63 -4.96 14.35
N ALA A 89 -5.81 -4.58 13.38
CA ALA A 89 -6.24 -4.43 12.00
C ALA A 89 -6.63 -5.76 11.36
N VAL A 90 -5.80 -6.81 11.48
CA VAL A 90 -6.13 -8.12 10.90
C VAL A 90 -7.40 -8.72 11.54
N GLY A 91 -7.60 -8.51 12.85
CA GLY A 91 -8.85 -8.88 13.53
C GLY A 91 -10.06 -8.15 12.95
N ASN A 92 -10.02 -6.81 12.92
CA ASN A 92 -11.10 -5.97 12.38
C ASN A 92 -11.43 -6.31 10.92
N LEU A 93 -10.40 -6.47 10.08
CA LEU A 93 -10.57 -6.85 8.68
C LEU A 93 -11.16 -8.25 8.51
N THR A 94 -10.74 -9.23 9.31
CA THR A 94 -11.31 -10.58 9.28
C THR A 94 -12.80 -10.56 9.62
N HIS A 95 -13.18 -9.82 10.66
CA HIS A 95 -14.60 -9.65 11.02
C HIS A 95 -15.39 -8.93 9.92
N GLY A 96 -14.86 -7.84 9.36
CA GLY A 96 -15.49 -7.10 8.28
C GLY A 96 -15.70 -7.93 7.02
N VAL A 97 -14.69 -8.68 6.58
CA VAL A 97 -14.78 -9.56 5.40
C VAL A 97 -15.83 -10.65 5.60
N LYS A 98 -15.89 -11.26 6.80
CA LYS A 98 -16.94 -12.25 7.14
C LYS A 98 -18.34 -11.64 7.19
N ALA A 99 -18.47 -10.39 7.63
CA ALA A 99 -19.75 -9.68 7.66
C ALA A 99 -20.24 -9.40 6.24
N VAL A 100 -19.37 -8.87 5.38
CA VAL A 100 -19.65 -8.61 3.96
C VAL A 100 -20.04 -9.89 3.23
N SER A 101 -19.33 -11.00 3.44
CA SER A 101 -19.64 -12.27 2.75
C SER A 101 -21.02 -12.85 3.09
N ARG A 102 -21.57 -12.50 4.26
CA ARG A 102 -22.90 -12.92 4.71
C ARG A 102 -24.01 -11.96 4.31
N ASN A 103 -23.66 -10.79 3.76
CA ASN A 103 -24.62 -9.75 3.47
C ASN A 103 -25.48 -10.09 2.24
N ARG A 104 -26.77 -10.36 2.49
CA ARG A 104 -27.74 -10.71 1.45
C ARG A 104 -28.13 -9.53 0.56
N SER A 105 -28.05 -8.28 1.03
CA SER A 105 -28.34 -7.11 0.18
C SER A 105 -27.26 -6.93 -0.88
N LEU A 106 -25.99 -7.09 -0.52
CA LEU A 106 -24.87 -7.09 -1.47
C LEU A 106 -24.97 -8.24 -2.49
N GLN A 107 -25.46 -9.41 -2.06
CA GLN A 107 -25.71 -10.52 -2.98
C GLN A 107 -26.90 -10.22 -3.91
N ARG A 108 -28.01 -9.65 -3.41
CA ARG A 108 -29.12 -9.19 -4.25
C ARG A 108 -28.69 -8.09 -5.21
N PHE A 109 -27.83 -7.17 -4.79
CA PHE A 109 -27.21 -6.14 -5.62
C PHE A 109 -26.48 -6.76 -6.83
N LYS A 110 -25.67 -7.80 -6.61
CA LYS A 110 -24.94 -8.49 -7.69
C LYS A 110 -25.82 -9.23 -8.70
N TYR A 111 -26.91 -9.86 -8.24
CA TYR A 111 -27.68 -10.83 -9.03
C TYR A 111 -29.12 -10.39 -9.35
N GLY A 112 -29.60 -9.28 -8.77
CA GLY A 112 -30.96 -8.76 -8.93
C GLY A 112 -31.19 -8.09 -10.28
N GLN A 113 -30.17 -7.42 -10.84
CA GLN A 113 -30.27 -6.75 -12.14
C GLN A 113 -30.24 -7.72 -13.33
N THR A 114 -29.66 -8.92 -13.19
CA THR A 114 -29.60 -9.91 -14.28
C THR A 114 -31.00 -10.40 -14.70
N ARG A 115 -32.01 -10.32 -13.82
CA ARG A 115 -33.40 -10.69 -14.14
C ARG A 115 -34.16 -9.65 -14.97
N ARG A 116 -33.68 -8.40 -15.10
CA ARG A 116 -34.34 -7.35 -15.90
C ARG A 116 -34.02 -7.42 -17.41
N LEU A 117 -33.08 -8.28 -17.81
CA LEU A 117 -32.65 -8.46 -19.21
C LEU A 117 -33.20 -9.74 -19.88
N SER A 118 -34.29 -10.32 -19.37
CA SER A 118 -35.08 -11.26 -20.17
C SER A 118 -35.98 -10.48 -21.15
N PHE A 119 -35.69 -10.61 -22.44
CA PHE A 119 -36.48 -10.06 -23.53
C PHE A 119 -37.98 -10.42 -23.42
N MET A 120 -38.82 -9.37 -23.55
CA MET A 120 -40.24 -9.37 -23.92
C MET A 120 -41.27 -9.93 -22.91
N SER A 121 -42.06 -9.01 -22.34
CA SER A 121 -43.49 -8.95 -22.65
C SER A 121 -44.01 -7.53 -22.44
N LEU A 122 -44.42 -6.89 -23.53
CA LEU A 122 -45.32 -5.75 -23.53
C LEU A 122 -46.67 -6.22 -22.97
N ALA A 123 -47.03 -5.77 -21.77
CA ALA A 123 -48.41 -5.72 -21.31
C ALA A 123 -48.53 -4.71 -20.16
N SER A 124 -49.33 -3.69 -20.43
CA SER A 124 -50.04 -2.76 -19.53
C SER A 124 -50.43 -3.35 -18.16
N ASP A 125 -50.29 -2.60 -17.07
CA ASP A 125 -51.32 -1.67 -16.57
C ASP A 125 -50.90 -1.01 -15.25
N GLU A 126 -51.51 0.15 -15.00
CA GLU A 126 -51.42 0.95 -13.79
C GLU A 126 -51.71 0.15 -12.52
N THR A 127 -50.94 0.36 -11.44
CA THR A 127 -51.53 0.38 -10.08
C THR A 127 -50.67 1.23 -9.14
N LEU A 128 -51.22 2.37 -8.73
CA LEU A 128 -50.82 3.17 -7.58
C LEU A 128 -51.00 2.38 -6.28
N THR A 129 -49.98 2.28 -5.42
CA THR A 129 -50.19 2.10 -3.98
C THR A 129 -49.21 2.93 -3.16
N SER A 130 -49.80 3.76 -2.30
CA SER A 130 -49.19 4.61 -1.30
C SER A 130 -48.56 3.81 -0.16
N SER A 131 -47.45 4.28 0.41
CA SER A 131 -47.07 3.91 1.77
C SER A 131 -46.66 5.11 2.61
N HIS A 132 -47.35 5.15 3.74
CA HIS A 132 -47.35 6.11 4.84
C HIS A 132 -45.98 6.54 5.36
N ALA A 133 -45.89 7.84 5.65
CA ALA A 133 -44.91 8.42 6.56
C ALA A 133 -45.31 8.15 8.01
N SER A 134 -44.35 7.71 8.82
CA SER A 134 -44.41 7.82 10.28
C SER A 134 -43.08 8.35 10.80
N ASN A 135 -43.11 9.58 11.27
CA ASN A 135 -42.07 10.20 12.08
C ASN A 135 -42.05 9.59 13.49
N SER A 136 -40.87 9.26 13.99
CA SER A 136 -40.59 9.28 15.42
C SER A 136 -39.20 9.88 15.68
N SER A 137 -39.19 10.97 16.44
CA SER A 137 -37.99 11.62 16.97
C SER A 137 -37.54 10.94 18.25
N SER A 138 -36.25 10.65 18.40
CA SER A 138 -35.58 10.58 19.70
C SER A 138 -34.09 10.81 19.54
N SER A 139 -33.54 11.53 20.51
CA SER A 139 -32.23 12.15 20.58
C SER A 139 -31.11 11.25 21.10
N ASP A 140 -29.90 11.59 20.66
CA ASP A 140 -28.61 11.64 21.38
C ASP A 140 -27.68 10.41 21.46
N ALA A 141 -26.41 10.74 21.24
CA ALA A 141 -25.16 10.04 21.54
C ALA A 141 -24.81 8.69 20.86
N GLY A 142 -23.94 8.78 19.84
CA GLY A 142 -22.65 8.09 19.79
C GLY A 142 -22.61 6.60 19.41
N ASP A 143 -21.86 6.32 18.34
CA ASP A 143 -21.10 5.09 18.11
C ASP A 143 -21.86 3.91 17.45
N SER A 144 -21.99 3.92 16.11
CA SER A 144 -22.06 2.71 15.24
C SER A 144 -22.09 3.04 13.73
N ASP A 145 -21.10 3.79 13.23
CA ASP A 145 -20.99 4.03 11.78
C ASP A 145 -20.19 2.92 11.09
N MET A 146 -20.79 1.74 10.89
CA MET A 146 -20.39 0.83 9.80
C MET A 146 -21.44 -0.25 9.42
N ILE A 147 -22.57 -0.42 10.13
CA ILE A 147 -23.45 -1.58 9.88
C ILE A 147 -24.98 -1.29 9.84
N GLU A 148 -25.49 -0.07 10.05
CA GLU A 148 -26.95 0.15 9.98
C GLU A 148 -27.40 1.26 9.03
N SER A 149 -28.48 0.96 8.31
CA SER A 149 -29.24 1.76 7.34
C SER A 149 -28.75 1.82 5.89
N VAL A 150 -28.80 0.67 5.19
CA VAL A 150 -29.15 0.70 3.77
C VAL A 150 -30.61 1.16 3.70
N THR A 151 -30.82 2.46 3.48
CA THR A 151 -32.10 2.93 2.96
C THR A 151 -32.19 2.42 1.52
N ASP A 152 -33.29 1.74 1.17
CA ASP A 152 -33.59 1.29 -0.19
C ASP A 152 -33.85 2.51 -1.10
N VAL A 153 -32.80 3.28 -1.37
CA VAL A 153 -32.80 4.32 -2.40
C VAL A 153 -32.28 3.66 -3.67
N ASP A 154 -33.16 3.53 -4.66
CA ASP A 154 -32.89 2.90 -5.96
C ASP A 154 -31.98 3.83 -6.80
N TYR A 155 -30.69 3.87 -6.47
CA TYR A 155 -29.69 4.60 -7.27
C TYR A 155 -29.51 3.92 -8.64
N ASP A 156 -29.33 4.72 -9.69
CA ASP A 156 -29.03 4.20 -11.03
C ASP A 156 -27.58 3.68 -11.11
N GLN A 157 -27.42 2.41 -10.72
CA GLN A 157 -26.14 1.72 -10.59
C GLN A 157 -25.44 1.49 -11.93
N ASP A 158 -26.19 1.45 -13.03
CA ASP A 158 -25.67 1.23 -14.39
C ASP A 158 -24.80 2.42 -14.85
N LYS A 159 -24.83 3.53 -14.10
CA LYS A 159 -24.05 4.73 -14.35
C LYS A 159 -22.57 4.61 -13.96
N VAL A 160 -22.23 3.77 -12.96
CA VAL A 160 -20.85 3.71 -12.45
C VAL A 160 -20.00 2.75 -13.29
N ILE A 161 -18.98 3.30 -13.96
CA ILE A 161 -18.05 2.56 -14.80
C ILE A 161 -16.78 2.24 -14.01
N HIS A 162 -16.34 0.99 -14.04
CA HIS A 162 -15.07 0.53 -13.48
C HIS A 162 -14.04 0.40 -14.59
N ALA A 163 -13.16 1.40 -14.72
CA ALA A 163 -12.02 1.36 -15.64
C ALA A 163 -10.85 0.61 -14.99
N ILE A 164 -10.63 -0.64 -15.39
CA ILE A 164 -9.64 -1.54 -14.78
C ILE A 164 -8.38 -1.54 -15.64
N ILE A 165 -7.27 -1.02 -15.09
CA ILE A 165 -5.96 -1.04 -15.75
C ILE A 165 -5.22 -2.30 -15.29
N VAL A 166 -4.77 -3.10 -16.27
CA VAL A 166 -3.98 -4.33 -16.07
C VAL A 166 -2.59 -4.11 -16.70
N PRO A 167 -1.60 -3.58 -15.96
CA PRO A 167 -0.23 -3.42 -16.42
C PRO A 167 0.42 -4.78 -16.64
N ASN A 168 1.01 -4.95 -17.81
CA ASN A 168 1.73 -6.15 -18.21
C ASN A 168 3.12 -5.77 -18.74
N TYR A 169 4.12 -6.52 -18.26
CA TYR A 169 5.42 -6.60 -18.90
C TYR A 169 6.00 -8.00 -18.69
N LYS A 170 6.15 -8.75 -19.79
CA LYS A 170 6.68 -10.13 -19.80
C LYS A 170 5.89 -11.15 -18.98
N GLU A 171 4.65 -10.85 -18.59
CA GLU A 171 3.81 -11.85 -17.95
C GLU A 171 3.36 -12.89 -18.97
N ASP A 172 3.16 -14.12 -18.52
CA ASP A 172 2.68 -15.18 -19.39
C ASP A 172 1.22 -14.95 -19.80
N VAL A 173 0.88 -15.36 -21.02
CA VAL A 173 -0.47 -15.17 -21.57
C VAL A 173 -1.52 -15.95 -20.79
N ASP A 174 -1.19 -17.12 -20.24
CA ASP A 174 -2.12 -17.92 -19.43
C ASP A 174 -2.40 -17.22 -18.09
N GLY A 175 -1.39 -16.56 -17.51
CA GLY A 175 -1.54 -15.74 -16.30
C GLY A 175 -2.48 -14.56 -16.53
N LEU A 176 -2.33 -13.85 -17.66
CA LEU A 176 -3.25 -12.77 -18.03
C LEU A 176 -4.67 -13.29 -18.30
N ARG A 177 -4.82 -14.43 -18.98
CA ARG A 177 -6.12 -15.07 -19.16
C ARG A 177 -6.76 -15.46 -17.85
N GLU A 178 -6.02 -16.02 -16.89
CA GLU A 178 -6.58 -16.38 -15.58
C GLU A 178 -7.17 -15.15 -14.89
N THR A 179 -6.46 -14.02 -14.89
CA THR A 179 -6.97 -12.74 -14.36
C THR A 179 -8.20 -12.24 -15.12
N LEU A 180 -8.21 -12.31 -16.46
CA LEU A 180 -9.36 -11.90 -17.28
C LEU A 180 -10.56 -12.85 -17.12
N ASP A 181 -10.34 -14.15 -16.94
CA ASP A 181 -11.38 -15.14 -16.66
C ASP A 181 -12.08 -14.84 -15.33
N VAL A 182 -11.32 -14.48 -14.29
CA VAL A 182 -11.86 -14.02 -13.01
C VAL A 182 -12.73 -12.78 -13.20
N LEU A 183 -12.20 -11.73 -13.83
CA LEU A 183 -12.95 -10.49 -14.06
C LEU A 183 -14.20 -10.73 -14.92
N ALA A 184 -14.10 -11.57 -15.96
CA ALA A 184 -15.20 -11.92 -16.85
C ALA A 184 -16.28 -12.77 -16.17
N SER A 185 -15.96 -13.44 -15.06
CA SER A 185 -16.93 -14.19 -14.26
C SER A 185 -17.81 -13.29 -13.39
N HIS A 186 -17.45 -12.01 -13.22
CA HIS A 186 -18.21 -11.08 -12.39
C HIS A 186 -19.57 -10.75 -13.05
N PRO A 187 -20.69 -10.75 -12.29
CA PRO A 187 -22.02 -10.43 -12.84
C PRO A 187 -22.09 -9.08 -13.56
N GLN A 188 -21.37 -8.08 -13.04
CA GLN A 188 -21.32 -6.71 -13.56
C GLN A 188 -20.39 -6.50 -14.77
N ALA A 189 -19.58 -7.50 -15.16
CA ALA A 189 -18.49 -7.32 -16.12
C ALA A 189 -18.94 -6.72 -17.47
N ARG A 190 -20.04 -7.23 -18.02
CA ARG A 190 -20.60 -6.77 -19.31
C ARG A 190 -21.25 -5.40 -19.25
N LEU A 191 -21.62 -4.94 -18.06
CA LEU A 191 -22.41 -3.72 -17.85
C LEU A 191 -21.52 -2.54 -17.44
N SER A 192 -20.45 -2.78 -16.68
CA SER A 192 -19.68 -1.67 -16.08
C SER A 192 -18.17 -1.76 -16.23
N TYR A 193 -17.58 -2.85 -16.76
CA TYR A 193 -16.11 -2.99 -16.80
C TYR A 193 -15.51 -2.52 -18.12
N ASP A 194 -14.66 -1.51 -18.02
CA ASP A 194 -13.78 -1.07 -19.09
C ASP A 194 -12.35 -1.56 -18.78
N VAL A 195 -11.93 -2.65 -19.42
CA VAL A 195 -10.63 -3.27 -19.16
C VAL A 195 -9.57 -2.73 -20.12
N TYR A 196 -8.46 -2.24 -19.56
CA TYR A 196 -7.33 -1.72 -20.31
C TYR A 196 -6.08 -2.56 -20.05
N LEU A 197 -5.67 -3.34 -21.04
CA LEU A 197 -4.40 -4.06 -21.03
C LEU A 197 -3.28 -3.05 -21.29
N ALA A 198 -2.52 -2.70 -20.26
CA ALA A 198 -1.43 -1.73 -20.36
C ALA A 198 -0.13 -2.47 -20.70
N MET A 199 0.25 -2.46 -21.98
CA MET A 199 1.37 -3.22 -22.52
C MET A 199 2.57 -2.32 -22.77
N GLU A 200 3.78 -2.90 -22.81
CA GLU A 200 5.00 -2.15 -23.16
C GLU A 200 5.52 -2.54 -24.54
N THR A 201 5.92 -1.55 -25.35
CA THR A 201 6.65 -1.78 -26.63
C THR A 201 7.98 -2.50 -26.44
N ARG A 202 8.55 -2.45 -25.22
CA ARG A 202 9.76 -3.17 -24.81
C ARG A 202 9.58 -4.69 -24.79
N GLU A 203 8.35 -5.17 -24.72
CA GLU A 203 8.06 -6.59 -24.75
C GLU A 203 7.86 -7.08 -26.19
N SER A 204 8.73 -7.98 -26.64
CA SER A 204 8.60 -8.62 -27.95
C SER A 204 7.29 -9.40 -28.04
N GLY A 205 6.49 -9.12 -29.09
CA GLY A 205 5.21 -9.79 -29.32
C GLY A 205 4.04 -9.31 -28.45
N ALA A 206 4.22 -8.22 -27.68
CA ALA A 206 3.18 -7.66 -26.82
C ALA A 206 1.88 -7.31 -27.57
N GLU A 207 1.98 -6.72 -28.77
CA GLU A 207 0.81 -6.34 -29.56
C GLU A 207 0.00 -7.57 -30.03
N ILE A 208 0.67 -8.63 -30.47
CA ILE A 208 0.01 -9.89 -30.89
C ILE A 208 -0.68 -10.53 -29.67
N LYS A 209 0.02 -10.59 -28.53
CA LYS A 209 -0.53 -11.09 -27.27
C LYS A 209 -1.78 -10.30 -26.86
N ALA A 210 -1.70 -8.97 -26.88
CA ALA A 210 -2.79 -8.09 -26.48
C ALA A 210 -3.99 -8.19 -27.43
N SER A 211 -3.76 -8.14 -28.74
CA SER A 211 -4.82 -8.30 -29.75
C SER A 211 -5.52 -9.66 -29.64
N GLY A 212 -4.78 -10.72 -29.32
CA GLY A 212 -5.33 -12.04 -29.03
C GLY A 212 -6.29 -12.03 -27.83
N LEU A 213 -5.84 -11.47 -26.70
CA LEU A 213 -6.66 -11.34 -25.49
C LEU A 213 -7.88 -10.43 -25.71
N VAL A 214 -7.71 -9.28 -26.37
CA VAL A 214 -8.84 -8.39 -26.70
C VAL A 214 -9.89 -9.13 -27.52
N SER A 215 -9.47 -9.88 -28.55
CA SER A 215 -10.38 -10.65 -29.39
C SER A 215 -11.12 -11.73 -28.61
N GLU A 216 -10.45 -12.40 -27.67
CA GLU A 216 -11.01 -13.45 -26.82
C GLU A 216 -12.08 -12.91 -25.85
N TYR A 217 -11.85 -11.72 -25.27
CA TYR A 217 -12.71 -11.17 -24.21
C TYR A 217 -13.64 -10.02 -24.65
N ILE A 218 -13.67 -9.63 -25.93
CA ILE A 218 -14.45 -8.48 -26.44
C ILE A 218 -15.96 -8.54 -26.09
N LYS A 219 -16.52 -9.75 -25.92
CA LYS A 219 -17.95 -9.96 -25.56
C LYS A 219 -18.16 -10.26 -24.07
N LYS A 220 -17.13 -10.16 -23.24
CA LYS A 220 -17.16 -10.47 -21.80
C LYS A 220 -17.20 -9.22 -20.93
N PHE A 221 -16.73 -8.09 -21.45
CA PHE A 221 -16.68 -6.80 -20.77
C PHE A 221 -17.55 -5.77 -21.47
N ARG A 222 -17.91 -4.68 -20.77
CA ARG A 222 -18.53 -3.50 -21.40
C ARG A 222 -17.60 -2.92 -22.46
N PHE A 223 -16.30 -2.88 -22.16
CA PHE A 223 -15.25 -2.49 -23.09
C PHE A 223 -13.95 -3.20 -22.73
N ILE A 224 -13.15 -3.55 -23.75
CA ILE A 224 -11.78 -4.01 -23.55
C ILE A 224 -10.88 -3.46 -24.66
N HIS A 225 -9.72 -2.95 -24.29
CA HIS A 225 -8.73 -2.39 -25.20
C HIS A 225 -7.31 -2.56 -24.64
N PHE A 226 -6.29 -2.39 -25.47
CA PHE A 226 -4.89 -2.39 -25.02
C PHE A 226 -4.18 -1.08 -25.36
N THR A 227 -3.18 -0.72 -24.56
CA THR A 227 -2.32 0.43 -24.83
C THR A 227 -0.87 -0.04 -24.95
N MET A 228 -0.06 0.68 -25.72
CA MET A 228 1.35 0.37 -25.91
C MET A 228 2.20 1.53 -25.39
N HIS A 229 2.82 1.37 -24.22
CA HIS A 229 3.75 2.33 -23.64
C HIS A 229 5.06 2.36 -24.46
N PRO A 230 5.48 3.52 -24.98
CA PRO A 230 6.74 3.67 -25.71
C PRO A 230 7.96 3.42 -24.83
N SER A 231 9.02 2.87 -25.43
CA SER A 231 10.22 2.45 -24.70
C SER A 231 11.17 3.59 -24.30
N ASP A 232 11.03 4.75 -24.93
CA ASP A 232 12.06 5.78 -25.07
C ASP A 232 11.57 7.20 -24.70
N ILE A 233 10.58 7.31 -23.80
CA ILE A 233 10.15 8.62 -23.29
C ILE A 233 11.23 9.20 -22.37
N PRO A 234 11.83 10.37 -22.70
CA PRO A 234 12.91 10.94 -21.90
C PRO A 234 12.44 11.30 -20.48
N GLY A 235 13.19 10.84 -19.48
CA GLY A 235 12.92 11.13 -18.06
C GLY A 235 11.94 10.17 -17.38
N GLU A 236 11.29 9.27 -18.13
CA GLU A 236 10.45 8.23 -17.55
C GLU A 236 11.26 7.00 -17.12
N ALA A 237 11.03 6.55 -15.90
CA ALA A 237 11.54 5.28 -15.39
C ALA A 237 10.73 4.11 -15.97
N PRO A 238 11.37 2.98 -16.34
CA PRO A 238 10.64 1.78 -16.74
C PRO A 238 9.95 1.15 -15.52
N GLY A 239 8.70 0.67 -15.68
CA GLY A 239 7.98 -0.05 -14.64
C GLY A 239 6.47 0.14 -14.67
N LYS A 240 5.81 -0.45 -13.67
CA LYS A 240 4.34 -0.45 -13.51
C LYS A 240 3.75 0.97 -13.53
N GLY A 241 4.35 1.91 -12.79
CA GLY A 241 3.89 3.29 -12.67
C GLY A 241 3.78 4.00 -14.03
N SER A 242 4.84 4.00 -14.83
CA SER A 242 4.87 4.67 -16.14
C SER A 242 3.94 4.02 -17.17
N ASN A 243 3.86 2.68 -17.16
CA ASN A 243 2.92 1.96 -18.01
C ASN A 243 1.45 2.27 -17.63
N ALA A 244 1.15 2.30 -16.32
CA ALA A 244 -0.17 2.72 -15.82
C ALA A 244 -0.47 4.19 -16.13
N ALA A 245 0.52 5.09 -16.04
CA ALA A 245 0.39 6.51 -16.39
C ALA A 245 -0.03 6.68 -17.86
N TRP A 246 0.65 5.96 -18.75
CA TRP A 246 0.35 5.96 -20.18
C TRP A 246 -1.06 5.43 -20.47
N ALA A 247 -1.41 4.29 -19.87
CA ALA A 247 -2.72 3.68 -20.03
C ALA A 247 -3.85 4.58 -19.49
N ALA A 248 -3.65 5.18 -18.31
CA ALA A 248 -4.59 6.12 -17.70
C ALA A 248 -4.84 7.36 -18.57
N ARG A 249 -3.79 7.88 -19.21
CA ARG A 249 -3.91 9.02 -20.11
C ARG A 249 -4.73 8.64 -21.35
N LYS A 250 -4.46 7.47 -21.93
CA LYS A 250 -5.19 6.98 -23.10
C LYS A 250 -6.65 6.64 -22.80
N LEU A 251 -6.94 5.97 -21.69
CA LEU A 251 -8.32 5.69 -21.30
C LEU A 251 -9.10 6.97 -20.97
N SER A 252 -8.43 8.00 -20.45
CA SER A 252 -9.07 9.27 -20.13
C SER A 252 -9.70 9.94 -21.36
N GLU A 253 -9.23 9.66 -22.58
CA GLU A 253 -9.77 10.20 -23.84
C GLU A 253 -11.19 9.67 -24.13
N ARG A 254 -11.59 8.55 -23.50
CA ARG A 254 -12.88 7.89 -23.74
C ARG A 254 -14.07 8.56 -23.06
N TYR A 255 -13.83 9.29 -21.97
CA TYR A 255 -14.89 9.77 -21.10
C TYR A 255 -15.09 11.28 -21.26
N SER A 256 -16.32 11.68 -21.57
CA SER A 256 -16.74 13.09 -21.59
C SER A 256 -16.62 13.71 -20.19
N ILE A 257 -16.65 15.04 -20.10
CA ILE A 257 -16.48 15.76 -18.82
C ILE A 257 -17.59 15.40 -17.81
N GLU A 258 -18.81 15.15 -18.27
CA GLU A 258 -19.95 14.79 -17.43
C GLU A 258 -19.88 13.36 -16.88
N GLU A 259 -19.25 12.44 -17.61
CA GLU A 259 -19.13 11.02 -17.23
C GLU A 259 -18.03 10.77 -16.19
N ARG A 260 -17.01 11.63 -16.11
CA ARG A 260 -15.80 11.38 -15.30
C ARG A 260 -16.09 11.17 -13.81
N ARG A 261 -17.11 11.83 -13.28
CA ARG A 261 -17.56 11.69 -11.88
C ARG A 261 -18.12 10.30 -11.56
N ASP A 262 -18.54 9.55 -12.58
CA ASP A 262 -19.11 8.22 -12.47
C ASP A 262 -18.11 7.13 -12.95
N VAL A 263 -16.88 7.51 -13.30
CA VAL A 263 -15.82 6.56 -13.69
C VAL A 263 -14.85 6.36 -12.53
N ILE A 264 -14.65 5.12 -12.14
CA ILE A 264 -13.70 4.72 -11.11
C ILE A 264 -12.58 3.92 -11.75
N ILE A 265 -11.35 4.44 -11.66
CA ILE A 265 -10.16 3.73 -12.12
C ILE A 265 -9.72 2.75 -11.03
N THR A 266 -9.42 1.51 -11.42
CA THR A 266 -8.80 0.49 -10.56
C THR A 266 -7.50 0.02 -11.21
N GLY A 267 -6.38 0.19 -10.51
CA GLY A 267 -5.10 -0.41 -10.92
C GLY A 267 -4.92 -1.76 -10.24
N ILE A 268 -4.69 -2.83 -11.02
CA ILE A 268 -4.38 -4.17 -10.48
C ILE A 268 -2.99 -4.63 -10.92
N ASP A 269 -2.41 -5.61 -10.22
CA ASP A 269 -1.30 -6.36 -10.82
C ASP A 269 -1.85 -7.39 -11.82
N ALA A 270 -1.07 -7.74 -12.84
CA ALA A 270 -1.45 -8.72 -13.88
C ALA A 270 -1.90 -10.08 -13.34
N ASP A 271 -1.52 -10.40 -12.11
CA ASP A 271 -1.81 -11.67 -11.44
C ASP A 271 -2.66 -11.50 -10.16
N SER A 272 -3.34 -10.36 -10.02
CA SER A 272 -4.27 -10.12 -8.91
C SER A 272 -5.66 -10.67 -9.22
N HIS A 273 -6.23 -11.47 -8.31
CA HIS A 273 -7.62 -11.90 -8.41
C HIS A 273 -8.49 -11.02 -7.52
N LEU A 274 -9.46 -10.33 -8.14
CA LEU A 274 -10.47 -9.57 -7.43
C LEU A 274 -11.74 -10.41 -7.27
N SER A 275 -12.38 -10.33 -6.11
CA SER A 275 -13.75 -10.83 -5.96
C SER A 275 -14.72 -9.91 -6.69
N SER A 276 -15.85 -10.44 -7.16
CA SER A 276 -16.97 -9.63 -7.64
C SER A 276 -17.53 -8.69 -6.55
N ASN A 277 -17.25 -8.97 -5.26
CA ASN A 277 -17.57 -8.03 -4.16
C ASN A 277 -16.78 -6.73 -4.27
N TYR A 278 -15.57 -6.74 -4.83
CA TYR A 278 -14.66 -5.60 -4.84
C TYR A 278 -15.30 -4.37 -5.48
N THR A 279 -15.75 -4.48 -6.73
CA THR A 279 -16.36 -3.35 -7.45
C THR A 279 -17.76 -3.04 -6.94
N ALA A 280 -18.51 -4.03 -6.47
CA ALA A 280 -19.84 -3.83 -5.88
C ALA A 280 -19.77 -2.96 -4.60
N LEU A 281 -18.81 -3.24 -3.71
CA LEU A 281 -18.58 -2.44 -2.51
C LEU A 281 -18.16 -1.01 -2.85
N ILE A 282 -17.32 -0.83 -3.87
CA ILE A 282 -16.89 0.49 -4.32
C ILE A 282 -18.06 1.29 -4.89
N THR A 283 -18.86 0.69 -5.78
CA THR A 283 -20.06 1.34 -6.33
C THR A 283 -21.00 1.78 -5.21
N ASN A 284 -21.27 0.91 -4.22
CA ASN A 284 -22.11 1.29 -3.08
C ASN A 284 -21.53 2.47 -2.31
N MET A 285 -20.24 2.41 -1.92
CA MET A 285 -19.61 3.51 -1.19
C MET A 285 -19.59 4.83 -1.99
N HIS A 286 -19.43 4.77 -3.31
CA HIS A 286 -19.42 5.93 -4.21
C HIS A 286 -20.81 6.58 -4.31
N LEU A 287 -21.87 5.77 -4.41
CA LEU A 287 -23.25 6.24 -4.52
C LEU A 287 -23.83 6.70 -3.18
N GLU A 288 -23.47 6.04 -2.07
CA GLU A 288 -23.93 6.40 -0.72
C GLU A 288 -23.34 7.71 -0.20
N HIS A 289 -22.15 8.10 -0.69
CA HIS A 289 -21.42 9.28 -0.21
C HIS A 289 -21.10 10.26 -1.35
N PRO A 290 -22.10 10.80 -2.07
CA PRO A 290 -21.88 11.58 -3.29
C PRO A 290 -21.03 12.85 -3.06
N GLN A 291 -21.07 13.43 -1.85
CA GLN A 291 -20.25 14.61 -1.52
C GLN A 291 -18.76 14.28 -1.35
N LEU A 292 -18.44 13.04 -0.98
CA LEU A 292 -17.06 12.58 -0.76
C LEU A 292 -16.52 11.74 -1.92
N ALA A 293 -17.39 11.25 -2.79
CA ALA A 293 -17.10 10.36 -3.90
C ALA A 293 -15.85 10.81 -4.69
N GLN A 294 -15.81 12.06 -5.15
CA GLN A 294 -14.71 12.62 -5.96
C GLN A 294 -13.40 12.88 -5.20
N THR A 295 -13.38 12.64 -3.89
CA THR A 295 -12.22 12.83 -3.00
C THR A 295 -11.91 11.57 -2.20
N THR A 296 -12.45 10.43 -2.61
CA THR A 296 -12.28 9.15 -1.93
C THR A 296 -11.32 8.23 -2.69
N LEU A 297 -10.30 7.73 -2.01
CA LEU A 297 -9.45 6.63 -2.46
C LEU A 297 -9.87 5.34 -1.75
N TYR A 298 -10.00 4.26 -2.51
CA TYR A 298 -10.43 2.95 -2.05
C TYR A 298 -9.24 2.00 -1.99
N SER A 299 -8.86 1.58 -0.78
CA SER A 299 -7.73 0.68 -0.53
C SER A 299 -8.25 -0.69 -0.12
N ALA A 300 -7.67 -1.77 -0.66
CA ALA A 300 -8.09 -3.13 -0.35
C ALA A 300 -7.00 -3.90 0.42
N PRO A 301 -7.40 -4.80 1.33
CA PRO A 301 -6.44 -5.64 2.02
C PRO A 301 -5.91 -6.73 1.08
N ILE A 302 -4.66 -7.15 1.28
CA ILE A 302 -3.98 -8.13 0.42
C ILE A 302 -3.80 -9.47 1.11
N LEU A 303 -3.74 -10.54 0.31
CA LEU A 303 -3.63 -11.92 0.75
C LEU A 303 -2.78 -12.74 -0.25
N PHE A 304 -1.80 -13.48 0.25
CA PHE A 304 -1.05 -14.46 -0.55
C PHE A 304 -1.65 -15.87 -0.40
N ASP A 305 -2.56 -16.23 -1.30
CA ASP A 305 -3.28 -17.51 -1.30
C ASP A 305 -3.20 -18.25 -2.65
N ARG A 306 -2.52 -17.72 -3.66
CA ARG A 306 -2.44 -18.39 -4.97
C ARG A 306 -1.40 -19.50 -5.00
N ASN A 307 -0.21 -19.31 -4.42
CA ASN A 307 0.89 -20.27 -4.50
C ASN A 307 1.81 -20.33 -3.26
N ALA A 308 1.37 -19.82 -2.10
CA ALA A 308 2.22 -19.72 -0.91
C ALA A 308 2.79 -21.07 -0.41
N HIS A 309 2.14 -22.20 -0.71
CA HIS A 309 2.63 -23.55 -0.42
C HIS A 309 3.79 -24.01 -1.34
N LEU A 310 4.00 -23.33 -2.47
CA LEU A 310 5.05 -23.66 -3.45
C LEU A 310 6.35 -22.89 -3.22
N VAL A 311 6.37 -21.90 -2.32
CA VAL A 311 7.55 -21.08 -2.04
C VAL A 311 8.24 -21.50 -0.74
N PRO A 312 9.55 -21.27 -0.61
CA PRO A 312 10.28 -21.52 0.64
C PRO A 312 9.70 -20.76 1.83
N THR A 313 9.82 -21.33 3.04
CA THR A 313 9.30 -20.72 4.28
C THR A 313 9.75 -19.26 4.46
N VAL A 314 11.02 -18.94 4.18
CA VAL A 314 11.54 -17.56 4.32
C VAL A 314 10.85 -16.56 3.38
N VAL A 315 10.45 -16.98 2.18
CA VAL A 315 9.71 -16.16 1.22
C VAL A 315 8.26 -16.02 1.67
N ARG A 316 7.61 -17.15 2.02
CA ARG A 316 6.23 -17.15 2.53
C ARG A 316 6.07 -16.24 3.75
N VAL A 317 6.99 -16.30 4.71
CA VAL A 317 6.94 -15.44 5.90
C VAL A 317 7.18 -13.97 5.54
N ALA A 318 8.05 -13.68 4.58
CA ALA A 318 8.26 -12.30 4.10
C ALA A 318 6.98 -11.71 3.50
N ASP A 319 6.19 -12.52 2.80
CA ASP A 319 4.92 -12.12 2.22
C ASP A 319 3.84 -11.90 3.29
N ILE A 320 3.81 -12.75 4.34
CA ILE A 320 2.90 -12.56 5.49
C ILE A 320 3.22 -11.29 6.28
N LEU A 321 4.50 -10.97 6.46
CA LEU A 321 4.93 -9.72 7.10
C LEU A 321 4.67 -8.51 6.19
N TRP A 322 4.75 -8.66 4.87
CA TRP A 322 4.34 -7.64 3.93
C TRP A 322 2.83 -7.37 3.98
N CYS A 323 2.01 -8.44 4.04
CA CYS A 323 0.59 -8.32 4.37
C CYS A 323 0.41 -7.52 5.67
N ALA A 324 1.18 -7.80 6.73
CA ALA A 324 1.06 -7.10 8.01
C ALA A 324 1.24 -5.58 7.84
N ALA A 325 2.24 -5.17 7.05
CA ALA A 325 2.51 -3.77 6.76
C ALA A 325 1.30 -3.09 6.10
N GLY A 326 0.77 -3.66 5.01
CA GLY A 326 -0.40 -3.12 4.30
C GLY A 326 -1.69 -3.14 5.13
N LEU A 327 -2.00 -4.29 5.75
CA LEU A 327 -3.19 -4.48 6.59
C LEU A 327 -3.22 -3.50 7.77
N SER A 328 -2.05 -3.17 8.35
CA SER A 328 -1.97 -2.31 9.55
C SER A 328 -2.49 -0.89 9.35
N GLY A 329 -2.72 -0.44 8.10
CA GLY A 329 -3.33 0.84 7.78
C GLY A 329 -4.85 0.78 7.54
N LEU A 330 -5.45 -0.39 7.34
CA LEU A 330 -6.80 -0.53 6.75
C LEU A 330 -7.95 -0.75 7.74
N TYR A 331 -7.62 -0.87 9.02
CA TYR A 331 -8.31 -0.18 10.11
C TYR A 331 -9.63 0.60 9.93
N ALA A 332 -10.78 0.22 10.52
CA ALA A 332 -11.99 1.07 10.51
C ALA A 332 -11.76 2.51 11.01
N CYS A 333 -10.95 2.72 12.06
CA CYS A 333 -10.68 4.06 12.62
C CYS A 333 -9.37 4.72 12.11
N SER A 334 -8.70 4.13 11.11
CA SER A 334 -7.49 4.75 10.56
C SER A 334 -7.84 6.04 9.82
N SER A 335 -7.02 7.08 9.92
CA SER A 335 -7.15 8.26 9.03
C SER A 335 -6.22 8.16 7.82
N ILE A 336 -5.22 7.28 7.87
CA ILE A 336 -4.18 7.10 6.86
C ILE A 336 -4.22 5.65 6.36
N ARG A 337 -4.71 5.46 5.13
CA ARG A 337 -4.92 4.14 4.51
C ARG A 337 -4.19 4.02 3.15
N PRO A 338 -2.86 4.14 3.11
CA PRO A 338 -2.12 3.95 1.88
C PRO A 338 -2.42 2.54 1.34
N PRO A 339 -2.68 2.40 0.03
CA PRO A 339 -2.92 1.11 -0.55
C PRO A 339 -1.64 0.28 -0.62
N THR A 340 -1.80 -1.01 -0.91
CA THR A 340 -0.70 -1.90 -1.24
C THR A 340 -1.09 -2.72 -2.47
N SER A 341 -0.40 -2.49 -3.59
CA SER A 341 -0.61 -3.10 -4.91
C SER A 341 -1.91 -2.71 -5.63
N VAL A 342 -3.09 -2.87 -5.02
CA VAL A 342 -4.39 -2.67 -5.68
C VAL A 342 -5.22 -1.61 -4.98
N TYR A 343 -5.71 -0.64 -5.76
CA TYR A 343 -6.54 0.45 -5.28
C TYR A 343 -7.42 1.03 -6.40
N SER A 344 -8.47 1.73 -5.96
CA SER A 344 -9.38 2.43 -6.86
C SER A 344 -9.56 3.88 -6.44
N LEU A 345 -9.81 4.75 -7.43
CA LEU A 345 -10.07 6.16 -7.23
C LEU A 345 -10.89 6.71 -8.41
N PRO A 346 -11.75 7.71 -8.19
CA PRO A 346 -12.55 8.30 -9.26
C PRO A 346 -11.66 9.04 -10.27
N LEU A 347 -12.06 9.04 -11.54
CA LEU A 347 -11.33 9.68 -12.62
C LEU A 347 -11.14 11.19 -12.38
N GLU A 348 -12.12 11.85 -11.75
CA GLU A 348 -11.98 13.26 -11.36
C GLU A 348 -10.85 13.50 -10.34
N LEU A 349 -10.62 12.57 -9.40
CA LEU A 349 -9.48 12.67 -8.48
C LEU A 349 -8.16 12.46 -9.22
N VAL A 350 -8.14 11.59 -10.22
CA VAL A 350 -6.98 11.40 -11.11
C VAL A 350 -6.66 12.67 -11.88
N ASP A 351 -7.67 13.39 -12.38
CA ASP A 351 -7.50 14.68 -13.04
C ASP A 351 -6.92 15.75 -12.12
N ARG A 352 -7.41 15.79 -10.88
CA ARG A 352 -6.91 16.70 -9.83
C ARG A 352 -5.42 16.49 -9.54
N VAL A 353 -4.90 15.28 -9.72
CA VAL A 353 -3.48 14.98 -9.44
C VAL A 353 -2.64 14.78 -10.70
N GLY A 354 -3.22 14.92 -11.89
CA GLY A 354 -2.49 14.80 -13.16
C GLY A 354 -2.02 13.38 -13.46
N GLY A 355 -2.69 12.38 -12.90
CA GLY A 355 -2.35 10.97 -13.11
C GLY A 355 -1.13 10.50 -12.31
N TRP A 356 -0.44 9.49 -12.82
CA TRP A 356 0.71 8.84 -12.19
C TRP A 356 2.00 9.53 -12.60
N ASP A 357 2.88 9.75 -11.63
CA ASP A 357 4.23 10.23 -11.94
C ASP A 357 5.08 9.06 -12.43
N SER A 358 5.87 9.34 -13.47
CA SER A 358 6.65 8.36 -14.21
C SER A 358 8.15 8.49 -13.96
N ASP A 359 8.56 9.36 -13.02
CA ASP A 359 9.97 9.57 -12.70
C ASP A 359 10.52 8.52 -11.72
N PRO A 360 11.86 8.41 -11.59
CA PRO A 360 12.47 7.39 -10.73
C PRO A 360 12.11 7.45 -9.24
N GLU A 361 11.58 8.57 -8.73
CA GLU A 361 11.13 8.67 -7.33
C GLU A 361 9.80 7.95 -7.09
N ALA A 362 8.98 7.75 -8.12
CA ALA A 362 7.63 7.18 -8.05
C ALA A 362 7.58 5.65 -8.27
N ILE A 363 8.61 4.93 -7.81
CA ILE A 363 8.71 3.47 -8.02
C ILE A 363 7.63 2.66 -7.30
N GLY A 364 7.19 3.11 -6.12
CA GLY A 364 6.05 2.58 -5.39
C GLY A 364 4.82 3.39 -5.77
N GLU A 365 4.27 3.12 -6.96
CA GLU A 365 3.26 3.98 -7.58
C GLU A 365 1.98 4.09 -6.75
N ASP A 366 1.69 3.08 -5.94
CA ASP A 366 0.52 2.98 -5.07
C ASP A 366 0.59 3.98 -3.88
N LEU A 367 1.69 3.96 -3.13
CA LEU A 367 1.96 4.94 -2.08
C LEU A 367 2.16 6.33 -2.68
N HIS A 368 2.86 6.43 -3.80
CA HIS A 368 3.10 7.70 -4.46
C HIS A 368 1.78 8.38 -4.86
N MET A 369 0.88 7.66 -5.55
CA MET A 369 -0.44 8.15 -5.92
C MET A 369 -1.27 8.55 -4.68
N TYR A 370 -1.19 7.77 -3.60
CA TYR A 370 -1.83 8.13 -2.33
C TYR A 370 -1.33 9.48 -1.80
N LEU A 371 -0.01 9.72 -1.83
CA LEU A 371 0.59 10.99 -1.41
C LEU A 371 0.16 12.15 -2.32
N LYS A 372 0.12 11.94 -3.64
CA LYS A 372 -0.40 12.95 -4.59
C LYS A 372 -1.82 13.37 -4.22
N CYS A 373 -2.72 12.40 -4.06
CA CYS A 373 -4.11 12.65 -3.69
C CYS A 373 -4.23 13.31 -2.31
N PHE A 374 -3.42 12.88 -1.35
CA PHE A 374 -3.41 13.40 0.01
C PHE A 374 -3.03 14.89 0.03
N PHE A 375 -1.94 15.26 -0.62
CA PHE A 375 -1.46 16.65 -0.64
C PHE A 375 -2.30 17.55 -1.55
N ALA A 376 -2.82 17.06 -2.68
CA ALA A 376 -3.73 17.82 -3.54
C ALA A 376 -5.05 18.21 -2.83
N LEU A 377 -5.45 17.45 -1.81
CA LEU A 377 -6.60 17.73 -0.95
C LEU A 377 -6.21 18.33 0.42
N ASN A 378 -5.01 18.92 0.54
CA ASN A 378 -4.53 19.56 1.76
C ASN A 378 -4.56 18.64 3.00
N GLY A 379 -4.38 17.33 2.82
CA GLY A 379 -4.48 16.32 3.88
C GLY A 379 -5.89 15.81 4.19
N ASN A 380 -6.91 16.29 3.45
CA ASN A 380 -8.32 15.91 3.60
C ASN A 380 -8.74 14.77 2.67
N LEU A 381 -7.80 13.98 2.15
CA LEU A 381 -8.14 12.79 1.36
C LEU A 381 -9.01 11.84 2.19
N THR A 382 -10.19 11.51 1.67
CA THR A 382 -11.01 10.45 2.23
C THR A 382 -10.43 9.13 1.77
N SER A 383 -10.21 8.18 2.68
CA SER A 383 -9.73 6.85 2.32
C SER A 383 -10.64 5.80 2.92
N ARG A 384 -11.13 4.87 2.11
CA ARG A 384 -12.06 3.81 2.54
C ARG A 384 -11.47 2.44 2.27
N THR A 385 -11.73 1.50 3.18
CA THR A 385 -11.27 0.13 3.04
C THR A 385 -12.31 -0.68 2.28
N VAL A 386 -11.90 -1.28 1.16
CA VAL A 386 -12.71 -2.26 0.44
C VAL A 386 -12.56 -3.60 1.16
N LEU A 387 -13.60 -4.06 1.86
CA LEU A 387 -13.60 -5.32 2.62
C LEU A 387 -13.71 -6.56 1.70
N SER A 388 -12.82 -6.61 0.71
CA SER A 388 -12.66 -7.68 -0.29
C SER A 388 -11.17 -7.92 -0.48
N PRO A 389 -10.57 -8.92 0.21
CA PRO A 389 -9.15 -9.23 0.06
C PRO A 389 -8.76 -9.50 -1.39
N VAL A 390 -7.67 -8.88 -1.81
CA VAL A 390 -7.06 -9.11 -3.12
C VAL A 390 -6.15 -10.33 -3.03
N SER A 391 -6.41 -11.32 -3.87
CA SER A 391 -5.66 -12.56 -3.92
C SER A 391 -4.43 -12.40 -4.81
N GLN A 392 -3.25 -12.64 -4.23
CA GLN A 392 -1.94 -12.39 -4.82
C GLN A 392 -1.06 -13.66 -4.86
N THR A 393 -0.05 -13.61 -5.72
CA THR A 393 0.95 -14.66 -5.90
C THR A 393 2.26 -14.27 -5.20
N SER A 394 2.81 -15.20 -4.44
CA SER A 394 4.17 -15.16 -3.93
C SER A 394 5.19 -15.32 -5.07
N VAL A 395 6.32 -14.63 -4.95
CA VAL A 395 7.41 -14.75 -5.93
C VAL A 395 7.95 -16.18 -5.97
N CYS A 396 8.04 -16.78 -7.16
CA CYS A 396 8.51 -18.14 -7.36
C CYS A 396 9.26 -18.27 -8.69
N SER A 397 10.47 -18.82 -8.65
CA SER A 397 11.32 -19.05 -9.82
C SER A 397 10.95 -20.30 -10.62
N GLY A 398 10.10 -21.18 -10.07
CA GLY A 398 9.75 -22.47 -10.68
C GLY A 398 10.86 -23.53 -10.65
N GLN A 399 12.06 -23.17 -10.18
CA GLN A 399 13.21 -24.07 -10.07
C GLN A 399 13.11 -24.94 -8.81
N LYS A 400 13.64 -26.18 -8.87
CA LYS A 400 13.59 -27.14 -7.75
C LYS A 400 14.93 -27.23 -7.01
N GLY A 401 14.89 -27.73 -5.77
CA GLY A 401 16.07 -28.00 -4.93
C GLY A 401 16.80 -26.73 -4.47
N HIS A 402 18.09 -26.87 -4.12
CA HIS A 402 18.89 -25.75 -3.60
C HIS A 402 19.02 -24.57 -4.58
N ARG A 403 19.06 -24.84 -5.89
CA ARG A 403 19.08 -23.79 -6.92
C ARG A 403 17.79 -22.96 -6.89
N GLY A 404 16.64 -23.63 -6.77
CA GLY A 404 15.34 -22.97 -6.60
C GLY A 404 15.24 -22.14 -5.33
N LEU A 405 15.69 -22.68 -4.19
CA LEU A 405 15.71 -21.92 -2.93
C LEU A 405 16.50 -20.60 -3.06
N VAL A 406 17.70 -20.65 -3.64
CA VAL A 406 18.54 -19.46 -3.84
C VAL A 406 17.89 -18.50 -4.83
N ALA A 407 17.30 -19.00 -5.90
CA ALA A 407 16.59 -18.18 -6.89
C ALA A 407 15.39 -17.45 -6.28
N ASP A 408 14.57 -18.14 -5.48
CA ASP A 408 13.40 -17.58 -4.81
C ASP A 408 13.79 -16.53 -3.76
N ILE A 409 14.84 -16.78 -2.97
CA ILE A 409 15.37 -15.80 -2.01
C ILE A 409 15.87 -14.55 -2.74
N ARG A 410 16.62 -14.71 -3.84
CA ARG A 410 17.11 -13.57 -4.64
C ARG A 410 15.96 -12.79 -5.26
N ALA A 411 14.96 -13.47 -5.81
CA ALA A 411 13.80 -12.83 -6.41
C ALA A 411 12.97 -12.07 -5.35
N ARG A 412 12.78 -12.67 -4.16
CA ARG A 412 12.09 -11.98 -3.05
C ARG A 412 12.90 -10.79 -2.53
N TYR A 413 14.22 -10.88 -2.50
CA TYR A 413 15.11 -9.77 -2.14
C TYR A 413 15.01 -8.62 -3.15
N ALA A 414 14.98 -8.91 -4.44
CA ALA A 414 14.77 -7.91 -5.48
C ALA A 414 13.41 -7.20 -5.35
N GLN A 415 12.36 -7.93 -4.95
CA GLN A 415 11.07 -7.34 -4.62
C GLN A 415 11.14 -6.46 -3.36
N ALA A 416 11.81 -6.91 -2.30
CA ALA A 416 12.02 -6.12 -1.09
C ALA A 416 12.79 -4.82 -1.37
N MET A 417 13.80 -4.88 -2.25
CA MET A 417 14.53 -3.70 -2.71
C MET A 417 13.58 -2.68 -3.35
N ARG A 418 12.67 -3.09 -4.25
CA ARG A 418 11.67 -2.18 -4.83
C ARG A 418 10.78 -1.53 -3.78
N HIS A 419 10.27 -2.32 -2.83
CA HIS A 419 9.44 -1.78 -1.75
C HIS A 419 10.20 -0.75 -0.89
N MET A 420 11.46 -1.03 -0.57
CA MET A 420 12.27 -0.13 0.26
C MET A 420 12.85 1.06 -0.51
N TRP A 421 12.99 0.94 -1.84
CA TRP A 421 13.34 2.05 -2.73
C TRP A 421 12.28 3.16 -2.70
N GLY A 422 11.03 2.79 -2.38
CA GLY A 422 9.94 3.71 -2.05
C GLY A 422 10.25 4.69 -0.90
N ALA A 423 11.37 4.54 -0.17
CA ALA A 423 11.84 5.59 0.76
C ALA A 423 12.02 6.97 0.11
N LEU A 424 12.12 7.05 -1.23
CA LEU A 424 12.06 8.31 -1.98
C LEU A 424 10.74 9.08 -1.75
N ASP A 425 9.64 8.39 -1.48
CA ASP A 425 8.33 9.00 -1.19
C ASP A 425 8.33 9.84 0.09
N SER A 426 9.20 9.55 1.06
CA SER A 426 9.38 10.44 2.20
C SER A 426 9.99 11.79 1.78
N GLY A 427 10.92 11.76 0.83
CA GLY A 427 11.46 12.96 0.21
C GLY A 427 10.39 13.74 -0.55
N TYR A 428 9.59 13.04 -1.35
CA TYR A 428 8.44 13.61 -2.05
C TYR A 428 7.45 14.27 -1.08
N ALA A 429 7.01 13.57 -0.04
CA ALA A 429 6.10 14.10 0.98
C ALA A 429 6.64 15.37 1.67
N MET A 430 7.95 15.43 1.95
CA MET A 430 8.57 16.65 2.52
C MET A 430 8.49 17.83 1.55
N ARG A 431 8.73 17.60 0.25
CA ARG A 431 8.61 18.66 -0.76
C ARG A 431 7.16 19.13 -0.87
N GLN A 432 6.20 18.21 -0.87
CA GLN A 432 4.78 18.53 -0.90
C GLN A 432 4.33 19.28 0.36
N LEU A 433 4.82 18.91 1.54
CA LEU A 433 4.55 19.64 2.78
C LEU A 433 5.02 21.10 2.72
N VAL A 434 6.21 21.36 2.17
CA VAL A 434 6.71 22.73 2.00
C VAL A 434 5.85 23.52 1.02
N LYS A 435 5.41 22.91 -0.08
CA LYS A 435 4.48 23.53 -1.03
C LYS A 435 3.14 23.85 -0.37
N LEU A 436 2.55 22.88 0.32
CA LEU A 436 1.31 23.05 1.08
C LEU A 436 1.42 24.16 2.12
N TRP A 437 2.52 24.24 2.86
CA TRP A 437 2.73 25.29 3.86
C TRP A 437 2.79 26.69 3.23
N LYS A 438 3.44 26.83 2.07
CA LYS A 438 3.45 28.09 1.30
C LYS A 438 2.04 28.47 0.85
N ASN A 439 1.28 27.50 0.35
CA ASN A 439 -0.04 27.70 -0.25
C ASN A 439 -1.21 27.44 0.71
N ARG A 440 -0.97 27.40 2.03
CA ARG A 440 -1.95 27.00 3.06
C ARG A 440 -3.24 27.83 3.12
N LYS A 441 -3.27 28.98 2.44
CA LYS A 441 -4.43 29.87 2.35
C LYS A 441 -5.28 29.62 1.10
N THR A 442 -4.77 28.84 0.15
CA THR A 442 -5.48 28.49 -1.08
C THR A 442 -6.51 27.40 -0.80
N THR A 443 -7.76 27.67 -1.15
CA THR A 443 -8.89 26.74 -0.98
C THR A 443 -9.55 26.38 -2.31
N VAL A 444 -9.02 26.88 -3.44
CA VAL A 444 -9.53 26.58 -4.78
C VAL A 444 -8.39 26.07 -5.64
N HIS A 445 -8.63 24.92 -6.26
CA HIS A 445 -7.67 24.20 -7.07
C HIS A 445 -8.23 24.00 -8.47
N SER A 446 -7.46 24.40 -9.49
CA SER A 446 -7.81 24.19 -10.90
C SER A 446 -7.15 22.93 -11.44
N TYR A 447 -7.89 22.16 -12.24
CA TYR A 447 -7.42 20.92 -12.86
C TYR A 447 -8.09 20.71 -14.22
N ARG A 448 -7.54 19.80 -15.03
CA ARG A 448 -8.01 19.49 -16.38
C ARG A 448 -8.13 17.98 -16.57
N PRO A 449 -8.92 17.52 -17.55
CA PRO A 449 -8.92 16.11 -17.93
C PRO A 449 -7.51 15.56 -18.17
N LEU A 450 -7.21 14.38 -17.64
CA LEU A 450 -5.87 13.80 -17.66
C LEU A 450 -5.25 13.79 -19.07
N HIS A 451 -6.02 13.44 -20.11
CA HIS A 451 -5.50 13.40 -21.48
C HIS A 451 -5.04 14.75 -22.05
N THR A 452 -5.48 15.89 -21.51
CA THR A 452 -5.05 17.23 -21.98
C THR A 452 -3.78 17.74 -21.28
N THR A 453 -3.36 17.10 -20.19
CA THR A 453 -2.14 17.46 -19.44
C THR A 453 -0.87 16.87 -20.06
N LEU A 454 -0.56 17.25 -21.31
CA LEU A 454 0.51 16.62 -22.13
C LEU A 454 1.95 16.84 -21.65
N ASN A 455 2.20 17.74 -20.70
CA ASN A 455 3.54 18.05 -20.16
C ASN A 455 3.44 18.54 -18.71
N ALA A 456 2.60 17.91 -17.89
CA ALA A 456 2.61 18.23 -16.47
C ALA A 456 4.00 17.90 -15.91
N GLU A 457 4.68 18.89 -15.33
CA GLU A 457 5.87 18.62 -14.52
C GLU A 457 5.52 17.49 -13.51
N THR A 458 6.49 16.64 -13.15
CA THR A 458 6.35 15.54 -12.15
C THR A 458 5.90 16.01 -10.76
N ASP A 459 5.61 17.29 -10.65
CA ASP A 459 5.18 18.05 -9.50
C ASP A 459 3.79 18.67 -9.75
N TYR A 460 2.94 18.01 -10.54
CA TYR A 460 1.56 18.46 -10.81
C TYR A 460 0.80 18.57 -9.49
N LEU A 461 0.66 19.80 -9.04
CA LEU A 461 -0.34 20.21 -8.09
C LEU A 461 -1.34 21.06 -8.85
N PRO A 462 -2.64 20.97 -8.52
CA PRO A 462 -3.60 21.94 -9.00
C PRO A 462 -3.07 23.37 -8.78
N HIS A 463 -3.17 24.23 -9.78
CA HIS A 463 -2.67 25.58 -9.63
C HIS A 463 -3.56 26.35 -8.64
N PRO A 464 -2.97 26.99 -7.61
CA PRO A 464 -3.72 27.85 -6.72
C PRO A 464 -4.27 29.02 -7.52
N ASP A 465 -5.59 29.10 -7.61
CA ASP A 465 -6.24 30.21 -8.30
C ASP A 465 -6.43 31.37 -7.31
N GLU A 466 -5.59 32.40 -7.42
CA GLU A 466 -5.64 33.57 -6.53
C GLU A 466 -6.71 34.59 -6.94
N LYS A 467 -7.34 34.45 -8.12
CA LYS A 467 -8.26 35.46 -8.66
C LYS A 467 -9.72 35.02 -8.64
N MET A 468 -10.40 35.28 -7.53
CA MET A 468 -11.86 35.11 -7.42
C MET A 468 -12.70 35.97 -8.39
N GLU A 469 -12.15 37.04 -8.98
CA GLU A 469 -12.92 38.04 -9.73
C GLU A 469 -13.04 37.80 -11.25
N GLU A 470 -12.22 36.93 -11.86
CA GLU A 470 -12.29 36.58 -13.30
C GLU A 470 -13.28 35.41 -13.57
N ARG A 471 -14.42 35.37 -12.87
CA ARG A 471 -15.43 34.28 -12.95
C ARG A 471 -16.38 34.33 -14.17
N LYS A 472 -16.06 35.07 -15.24
CA LYS A 472 -16.94 35.12 -16.42
C LYS A 472 -16.50 34.12 -17.46
N ALA A 473 -17.34 33.08 -17.64
CA ALA A 473 -17.37 32.13 -18.75
C ALA A 473 -16.34 32.42 -19.86
N GLU A 474 -15.16 31.83 -19.72
CA GLU A 474 -14.14 31.89 -20.76
C GLU A 474 -14.59 31.05 -21.96
N ASN A 475 -15.37 31.66 -22.85
CA ASN A 475 -15.65 31.09 -24.16
C ASN A 475 -14.36 31.16 -24.99
N GLY A 476 -13.60 30.06 -25.04
CA GLY A 476 -12.33 29.95 -25.77
C GLY A 476 -11.44 28.81 -25.27
N ILE A 477 -10.14 28.88 -25.61
CA ILE A 477 -9.05 27.89 -25.45
C ILE A 477 -8.90 27.24 -24.05
N PHE A 478 -9.66 27.67 -23.05
CA PHE A 478 -9.62 27.22 -21.65
C PHE A 478 -10.92 26.52 -21.17
N SER A 479 -11.79 26.09 -22.09
CA SER A 479 -13.06 25.42 -21.77
C SER A 479 -12.93 24.09 -21.03
N ASP A 480 -11.71 23.53 -20.91
CA ASP A 480 -11.41 22.26 -20.26
C ASP A 480 -10.93 22.40 -18.80
N VAL A 481 -10.85 23.63 -18.25
CA VAL A 481 -10.45 23.89 -16.86
C VAL A 481 -11.62 23.70 -15.91
N THR A 482 -11.44 22.82 -14.92
CA THR A 482 -12.39 22.57 -13.82
C THR A 482 -11.82 23.12 -12.52
N HIS A 483 -12.66 23.73 -11.69
CA HIS A 483 -12.28 24.25 -10.37
C HIS A 483 -12.93 23.40 -9.27
N GLY A 484 -12.15 23.01 -8.27
CA GLY A 484 -12.62 22.28 -7.10
C GLY A 484 -12.25 23.00 -5.81
N ASP A 485 -13.21 23.12 -4.91
CA ASP A 485 -12.96 23.58 -3.55
C ASP A 485 -12.19 22.51 -2.75
N VAL A 486 -11.25 22.97 -1.94
CA VAL A 486 -10.46 22.14 -1.03
C VAL A 486 -10.46 22.78 0.36
N SER A 487 -10.70 21.97 1.37
CA SER A 487 -10.67 22.37 2.77
C SER A 487 -9.28 22.89 3.19
N SER A 488 -9.25 23.64 4.29
CA SER A 488 -7.99 24.06 4.91
C SER A 488 -7.12 22.85 5.30
N PRO A 489 -5.79 23.03 5.40
CA PRO A 489 -4.89 21.93 5.73
C PRO A 489 -5.22 21.19 7.04
N ASP A 490 -5.33 19.86 6.98
CA ASP A 490 -5.49 19.00 8.16
C ASP A 490 -4.12 18.61 8.72
N TRP A 491 -3.60 19.43 9.63
CA TRP A 491 -2.29 19.24 10.25
C TRP A 491 -2.17 17.97 11.09
N ILE A 492 -3.29 17.46 11.64
CA ILE A 492 -3.30 16.23 12.44
C ILE A 492 -3.09 15.03 11.53
N ARG A 493 -3.83 14.96 10.41
CA ARG A 493 -3.63 13.91 9.40
C ARG A 493 -2.26 13.97 8.76
N ILE A 494 -1.74 15.17 8.49
CA ILE A 494 -0.38 15.36 7.99
C ILE A 494 0.64 14.79 8.99
N PHE A 495 0.50 15.10 10.29
CA PHE A 495 1.36 14.51 11.31
C PHE A 495 1.30 12.98 11.33
N TYR A 496 0.08 12.40 11.27
CA TYR A 496 -0.06 10.95 11.20
C TYR A 496 0.57 10.37 9.94
N LEU A 497 0.42 11.00 8.77
CA LEU A 497 1.06 10.57 7.53
C LEU A 497 2.59 10.50 7.69
N PHE A 498 3.23 11.56 8.20
CA PHE A 498 4.67 11.57 8.43
C PHE A 498 5.12 10.52 9.45
N HIS A 499 4.30 10.26 10.47
CA HIS A 499 4.55 9.16 11.41
C HIS A 499 4.48 7.79 10.72
N ARG A 500 3.54 7.56 9.78
CA ARG A 500 3.45 6.33 8.98
C ARG A 500 4.63 6.18 8.02
N LEU A 501 5.02 7.26 7.33
CA LEU A 501 6.21 7.28 6.48
C LEU A 501 7.49 7.00 7.27
N PHE A 502 7.61 7.56 8.49
CA PHE A 502 8.73 7.25 9.37
C PHE A 502 8.78 5.76 9.73
N GLU A 503 7.63 5.19 10.10
CA GLU A 503 7.51 3.78 10.44
C GLU A 503 7.88 2.85 9.27
N ALA A 504 7.42 3.18 8.05
CA ALA A 504 7.69 2.38 6.86
C ALA A 504 9.16 2.48 6.40
N HIS A 505 9.71 3.69 6.32
CA HIS A 505 10.96 3.93 5.60
C HIS A 505 12.19 4.05 6.50
N PHE A 506 12.05 4.38 7.78
CA PHE A 506 13.19 4.70 8.66
C PHE A 506 13.29 3.76 9.86
N LEU A 507 12.15 3.40 10.45
CA LEU A 507 12.11 2.59 11.66
C LEU A 507 12.87 1.24 11.53
N PRO A 508 12.81 0.49 10.40
CA PRO A 508 13.55 -0.77 10.26
C PRO A 508 15.07 -0.60 10.40
N THR A 509 15.66 0.42 9.76
CA THR A 509 17.11 0.64 9.80
C THR A 509 17.54 1.23 11.13
N HIS A 510 16.73 2.14 11.70
CA HIS A 510 17.00 2.72 13.01
C HIS A 510 16.98 1.66 14.11
N MET A 511 15.99 0.77 14.10
CA MET A 511 15.89 -0.33 15.07
C MET A 511 17.11 -1.26 14.98
N MET A 512 17.53 -1.65 13.77
CA MET A 512 18.71 -2.50 13.57
C MET A 512 19.98 -1.87 14.16
N LEU A 513 20.24 -0.58 13.86
CA LEU A 513 21.42 0.12 14.36
C LEU A 513 21.39 0.30 15.89
N LEU A 514 20.22 0.60 16.46
CA LEU A 514 20.05 0.79 17.89
C LEU A 514 20.22 -0.50 18.69
N VAL A 515 19.77 -1.64 18.17
CA VAL A 515 20.01 -2.94 18.81
C VAL A 515 21.50 -3.23 18.89
N ILE A 516 22.23 -3.07 17.77
CA ILE A 516 23.68 -3.28 17.70
C ILE A 516 24.41 -2.34 18.67
N ALA A 517 24.10 -1.04 18.61
CA ALA A 517 24.75 -0.04 19.46
C ALA A 517 24.43 -0.22 20.95
N SER A 518 23.20 -0.61 21.29
CA SER A 518 22.83 -0.90 22.68
C SER A 518 23.60 -2.10 23.23
N SER A 519 23.77 -3.16 22.44
CA SER A 519 24.61 -4.30 22.84
C SER A 519 26.06 -3.89 23.09
N ILE A 520 26.66 -3.11 22.18
CA ILE A 520 28.03 -2.61 22.34
C ILE A 520 28.13 -1.70 23.59
N TYR A 521 27.17 -0.80 23.79
CA TYR A 521 27.12 0.08 24.95
C TYR A 521 27.11 -0.72 26.26
N THR A 522 26.25 -1.74 26.37
CA THR A 522 26.19 -2.58 27.58
C THR A 522 27.49 -3.31 27.87
N CYS A 523 28.25 -3.70 26.85
CA CYS A 523 29.59 -4.28 27.04
C CYS A 523 30.61 -3.24 27.54
N ILE A 524 30.58 -2.02 26.98
CA ILE A 524 31.51 -0.94 27.37
C ILE A 524 31.21 -0.41 28.78
N ALA A 525 29.95 -0.43 29.20
CA ALA A 525 29.48 0.12 30.46
C ALA A 525 29.36 -0.91 31.60
N ALA A 526 29.64 -2.20 31.35
CA ALA A 526 29.37 -3.29 32.28
C ALA A 526 29.95 -3.08 33.70
N ASP A 527 31.17 -2.55 33.79
CA ASP A 527 31.89 -2.36 35.05
C ASP A 527 31.85 -0.91 35.57
N LYS A 528 30.94 -0.07 35.04
CA LYS A 528 30.86 1.35 35.38
C LYS A 528 29.61 1.66 36.21
N PRO A 529 29.70 2.59 37.18
CA PRO A 529 28.52 3.09 37.87
C PRO A 529 27.62 3.87 36.91
N ASP A 530 26.30 3.65 36.98
CA ASP A 530 25.28 4.34 36.19
C ASP A 530 25.04 5.78 36.70
N ASN A 531 26.03 6.65 36.51
CA ASN A 531 25.98 8.04 36.97
C ASN A 531 24.91 8.88 36.24
N LEU A 532 24.41 8.41 35.09
CA LEU A 532 23.39 9.09 34.30
C LEU A 532 21.98 8.55 34.58
N HIS A 533 21.86 7.51 35.41
CA HIS A 533 20.60 6.84 35.74
C HIS A 533 19.80 6.40 34.49
N ILE A 534 20.49 5.83 33.51
CA ILE A 534 19.91 5.39 32.22
C ILE A 534 19.89 3.88 32.04
N ALA A 535 20.46 3.09 32.95
CA ALA A 535 20.48 1.63 32.82
C ALA A 535 19.07 1.03 32.66
N TRP A 536 18.08 1.61 33.35
CA TRP A 536 16.68 1.19 33.23
C TRP A 536 16.14 1.30 31.79
N THR A 537 16.63 2.24 30.98
CA THR A 537 16.18 2.40 29.58
C THR A 537 16.56 1.18 28.74
N PHE A 538 17.76 0.63 28.94
CA PHE A 538 18.23 -0.57 28.24
C PHE A 538 17.49 -1.83 28.70
N THR A 539 17.19 -1.92 30.00
CA THR A 539 16.34 -2.99 30.55
C THR A 539 14.94 -2.92 29.98
N PHE A 540 14.33 -1.73 29.97
CA PHE A 540 12.97 -1.54 29.47
C PHE A 540 12.86 -1.76 27.96
N THR A 541 13.81 -1.26 27.18
CA THR A 541 13.87 -1.55 25.73
C THR A 541 14.02 -3.05 25.46
N ASN A 542 14.74 -3.81 26.29
CA ASN A 542 14.77 -5.27 26.18
C ASN A 542 13.40 -5.91 26.36
N TYR A 543 12.61 -5.48 27.37
CA TYR A 543 11.23 -5.93 27.53
C TYR A 543 10.36 -5.56 26.33
N LEU A 544 10.48 -4.32 25.82
CA LEU A 544 9.74 -3.89 24.63
C LEU A 544 10.05 -4.77 23.42
N ARG A 545 11.30 -5.22 23.22
CA ARG A 545 11.66 -6.17 22.15
C ARG A 545 10.98 -7.51 22.31
N ILE A 546 11.00 -8.07 23.52
CA ILE A 546 10.36 -9.37 23.82
C ILE A 546 8.85 -9.29 23.57
N ILE A 547 8.21 -8.22 24.03
CA ILE A 547 6.77 -7.98 23.82
C ILE A 547 6.48 -7.79 22.33
N SER A 548 7.28 -7.01 21.60
CA SER A 548 7.11 -6.79 20.16
C SER A 548 7.26 -8.10 19.37
N PHE A 549 8.20 -8.95 19.77
CA PHE A 549 8.38 -10.29 19.20
C PHE A 549 7.16 -11.18 19.48
N GLY A 550 6.67 -11.20 20.72
CA GLY A 550 5.43 -11.88 21.09
C GLY A 550 4.22 -11.37 20.30
N GLY A 551 4.12 -10.05 20.11
CA GLY A 551 3.07 -9.42 19.29
C GLY A 551 3.12 -9.85 17.83
N THR A 552 4.32 -10.04 17.26
CA THR A 552 4.47 -10.59 15.90
C THR A 552 3.98 -12.04 15.82
N ALA A 553 4.26 -12.86 16.84
CA ALA A 553 3.73 -14.23 16.91
C ALA A 553 2.20 -14.24 17.01
N VAL A 554 1.61 -13.35 17.81
CA VAL A 554 0.14 -13.18 17.90
C VAL A 554 -0.44 -12.76 16.56
N TYR A 555 0.20 -11.82 15.84
CA TYR A 555 -0.23 -11.44 14.50
C TYR A 555 -0.26 -12.65 13.55
N LEU A 556 0.79 -13.48 13.55
CA LEU A 556 0.82 -14.69 12.72
C LEU A 556 -0.34 -15.63 13.04
N MET A 557 -0.70 -15.80 14.32
CA MET A 557 -1.86 -16.61 14.73
C MET A 557 -3.18 -16.04 14.19
N LEU A 558 -3.38 -14.74 14.30
CA LEU A 558 -4.58 -14.07 13.80
C LEU A 558 -4.65 -14.09 12.27
N TYR A 559 -3.49 -14.00 11.60
CA TYR A 559 -3.37 -14.09 10.15
C TYR A 559 -3.84 -15.44 9.61
N GLU A 560 -3.68 -16.55 10.35
CA GLU A 560 -4.23 -17.86 9.92
C GLU A 560 -5.74 -17.78 9.67
N GLY A 561 -6.48 -17.10 10.55
CA GLY A 561 -7.93 -16.92 10.42
C GLY A 561 -8.33 -15.99 9.27
N TYR A 562 -7.56 -14.92 9.07
CA TYR A 562 -7.73 -14.00 7.94
C TYR A 562 -7.48 -14.72 6.60
N HIS A 563 -6.36 -15.43 6.51
CA HIS A 563 -5.93 -16.19 5.33
C HIS A 563 -6.95 -17.26 4.96
N ALA A 564 -7.36 -18.08 5.94
CA ALA A 564 -8.39 -19.11 5.72
C ALA A 564 -9.70 -18.50 5.21
N THR A 565 -10.12 -17.36 5.78
CA THR A 565 -11.35 -16.67 5.35
C THR A 565 -11.24 -16.24 3.89
N GLY A 566 -10.17 -15.54 3.50
CA GLY A 566 -10.00 -15.05 2.13
C GLY A 566 -9.84 -16.19 1.11
N ALA A 567 -9.00 -17.19 1.41
CA ALA A 567 -8.77 -18.33 0.53
C ALA A 567 -10.05 -19.17 0.32
N SER A 568 -10.85 -19.37 1.38
CA SER A 568 -12.15 -20.06 1.27
C SER A 568 -13.18 -19.27 0.47
N LEU A 569 -13.21 -17.94 0.60
CA LEU A 569 -14.10 -17.09 -0.20
C LEU A 569 -13.73 -17.13 -1.68
N ARG A 570 -12.44 -17.03 -2.02
CA ARG A 570 -11.97 -17.19 -3.40
C ARG A 570 -12.32 -18.57 -3.95
N LEU A 571 -12.09 -19.64 -3.20
CA LEU A 571 -12.44 -21.00 -3.64
C LEU A 571 -13.94 -21.14 -3.90
N ALA A 572 -14.79 -20.61 -3.02
CA ALA A 572 -16.25 -20.66 -3.20
C ALA A 572 -16.69 -19.90 -4.45
N GLU A 573 -16.14 -18.70 -4.68
CA GLU A 573 -16.46 -17.87 -5.85
C GLU A 573 -15.97 -18.51 -7.16
N MET A 574 -14.74 -19.02 -7.18
CA MET A 574 -14.19 -19.68 -8.38
C MET A 574 -14.87 -21.03 -8.66
N THR A 575 -15.32 -21.75 -7.63
CA THR A 575 -16.16 -22.95 -7.82
C THR A 575 -17.49 -22.58 -8.44
N ALA A 576 -18.14 -21.52 -7.96
CA ALA A 576 -19.40 -21.04 -8.52
C ALA A 576 -19.25 -20.54 -9.97
N ALA A 577 -18.09 -19.98 -10.32
CA ALA A 577 -17.76 -19.55 -11.68
C ALA A 577 -17.32 -20.69 -12.61
N GLY A 578 -17.10 -21.91 -12.10
CA GLY A 578 -16.56 -23.03 -12.88
C GLY A 578 -15.06 -22.88 -13.23
N LEU A 579 -14.33 -22.04 -12.49
CA LEU A 579 -12.91 -21.74 -12.72
C LEU A 579 -11.97 -22.46 -11.76
N ALA A 580 -12.49 -22.98 -10.63
CA ALA A 580 -11.65 -23.54 -9.56
C ALA A 580 -10.77 -24.71 -10.01
N GLU A 581 -11.22 -25.56 -10.93
CA GLU A 581 -10.45 -26.71 -11.41
C GLU A 581 -9.16 -26.33 -12.17
N HIS A 582 -9.13 -25.11 -12.72
CA HIS A 582 -8.00 -24.61 -13.50
C HIS A 582 -7.10 -23.65 -12.71
N MET A 583 -7.35 -23.49 -11.40
CA MET A 583 -6.67 -22.51 -10.56
C MET A 583 -5.92 -23.16 -9.39
N VAL A 584 -4.87 -22.48 -8.95
CA VAL A 584 -4.12 -22.90 -7.77
C VAL A 584 -4.68 -22.21 -6.52
N PHE A 585 -4.83 -22.98 -5.45
CA PHE A 585 -5.22 -22.51 -4.12
C PHE A 585 -4.19 -22.96 -3.11
N SER A 586 -3.76 -22.04 -2.28
CA SER A 586 -2.86 -22.29 -1.17
C SER A 586 -3.63 -22.16 0.12
N PHE A 587 -3.73 -23.24 0.88
CA PHE A 587 -4.32 -23.22 2.22
C PHE A 587 -3.23 -23.35 3.28
N ARG A 588 -3.47 -22.69 4.41
CA ARG A 588 -2.62 -22.74 5.59
C ARG A 588 -3.20 -23.76 6.58
N LYS A 589 -2.38 -24.68 7.08
CA LYS A 589 -2.81 -25.75 8.01
C LYS A 589 -1.91 -25.79 9.23
N PHE A 590 -2.51 -25.76 10.41
CA PHE A 590 -1.84 -26.07 11.67
C PHE A 590 -1.68 -27.59 11.82
N PRO A 591 -0.56 -28.13 12.34
CA PRO A 591 0.62 -27.45 12.86
C PRO A 591 1.74 -27.20 11.84
N ALA A 592 1.57 -27.56 10.56
CA ALA A 592 2.63 -27.44 9.53
C ALA A 592 3.21 -26.02 9.41
N ASN A 593 2.40 -25.01 9.71
CA ASN A 593 2.80 -23.61 9.68
C ASN A 593 3.66 -23.16 10.88
N LEU A 594 3.85 -23.95 11.96
CA LEU A 594 4.67 -23.54 13.11
C LEU A 594 6.11 -23.17 12.72
N VAL A 595 6.61 -23.77 11.64
CA VAL A 595 7.93 -23.42 11.07
C VAL A 595 7.98 -21.96 10.64
N ASP A 596 6.89 -21.40 10.11
CA ASP A 596 6.80 -19.99 9.70
C ASP A 596 7.03 -19.05 10.90
N TYR A 597 6.54 -19.43 12.08
CA TYR A 597 6.66 -18.66 13.33
C TYR A 597 8.10 -18.65 13.81
N ALA A 598 8.73 -19.84 13.82
CA ALA A 598 10.13 -20.00 14.23
C ALA A 598 11.10 -19.23 13.32
N VAL A 599 10.78 -19.12 12.02
CA VAL A 599 11.63 -18.44 11.03
C VAL A 599 11.39 -16.92 10.99
N SER A 600 10.24 -16.42 11.45
CA SER A 600 9.89 -14.99 11.44
C SER A 600 10.94 -14.00 11.99
N PRO A 601 11.67 -14.26 13.10
CA PRO A 601 12.69 -13.31 13.56
C PRO A 601 13.88 -13.14 12.59
N LEU A 602 14.14 -14.11 11.70
CA LEU A 602 15.21 -14.01 10.71
C LEU A 602 14.76 -13.23 9.45
N VAL A 603 13.46 -13.25 9.17
CA VAL A 603 12.89 -12.73 7.91
C VAL A 603 12.82 -11.21 7.91
N ALA A 604 12.42 -10.59 9.02
CA ALA A 604 12.31 -9.14 9.11
C ALA A 604 13.66 -8.42 8.90
N PRO A 605 14.80 -8.88 9.46
CA PRO A 605 16.11 -8.34 9.08
C PRO A 605 16.45 -8.58 7.60
N LEU A 606 16.25 -9.81 7.09
CA LEU A 606 16.69 -10.23 5.76
C LEU A 606 15.97 -9.49 4.61
N PHE A 607 14.64 -9.32 4.74
CA PHE A 607 13.81 -8.71 3.69
C PHE A 607 13.22 -7.35 4.08
N GLY A 608 13.51 -6.84 5.27
CA GLY A 608 13.11 -5.50 5.73
C GLY A 608 14.34 -4.61 5.98
N CYS A 609 15.06 -4.85 7.08
CA CYS A 609 16.12 -3.94 7.53
C CYS A 609 17.30 -3.83 6.56
N VAL A 610 17.80 -4.96 6.03
CA VAL A 610 18.94 -4.97 5.11
C VAL A 610 18.63 -4.27 3.78
N PRO A 611 17.54 -4.62 3.05
CA PRO A 611 17.20 -3.90 1.82
C PRO A 611 16.85 -2.43 2.07
N ALA A 612 16.25 -2.08 3.21
CA ALA A 612 16.03 -0.68 3.60
C ALA A 612 17.34 0.09 3.73
N LEU A 613 18.33 -0.48 4.41
CA LEU A 613 19.64 0.15 4.56
C LEU A 613 20.34 0.28 3.20
N GLN A 614 20.27 -0.75 2.36
CA GLN A 614 20.83 -0.73 1.01
C GLN A 614 20.19 0.36 0.15
N ALA A 615 18.86 0.46 0.13
CA ALA A 615 18.14 1.48 -0.64
C ALA A 615 18.52 2.89 -0.18
N GLN A 616 18.47 3.16 1.13
CA GLN A 616 18.80 4.45 1.72
C GLN A 616 20.24 4.91 1.41
N PHE A 617 21.22 4.00 1.39
CA PHE A 617 22.57 4.33 0.96
C PHE A 617 22.70 4.49 -0.55
N SER A 618 21.97 3.69 -1.33
CA SER A 618 21.99 3.78 -2.79
C SER A 618 21.49 5.14 -3.29
N HIS A 619 20.52 5.74 -2.59
CA HIS A 619 19.97 7.07 -2.92
C HIS A 619 20.99 8.22 -2.89
N PHE A 620 22.16 8.05 -2.25
CA PHE A 620 23.25 9.03 -2.39
C PHE A 620 23.80 9.07 -3.82
N TYR A 621 23.83 7.92 -4.50
CA TYR A 621 24.45 7.72 -5.81
C TYR A 621 23.43 7.73 -6.94
N THR A 622 22.25 7.12 -6.76
CA THR A 622 21.23 7.00 -7.80
C THR A 622 19.82 6.99 -7.23
N GLN A 623 18.86 7.58 -7.96
CA GLN A 623 17.42 7.38 -7.73
C GLN A 623 16.87 6.25 -8.60
N GLU A 624 17.60 5.86 -9.64
CA GLU A 624 17.16 4.82 -10.57
C GLU A 624 17.36 3.45 -9.96
N LEU A 625 16.31 2.65 -9.98
CA LEU A 625 16.38 1.21 -9.74
C LEU A 625 16.04 0.50 -11.05
N VAL A 626 16.89 -0.45 -11.44
CA VAL A 626 16.58 -1.34 -12.57
C VAL A 626 15.32 -2.13 -12.22
N TYR A 627 14.21 -1.82 -12.91
CA TYR A 627 12.95 -2.52 -12.71
C TYR A 627 13.03 -3.93 -13.27
N ALA A 628 13.00 -4.93 -12.39
CA ALA A 628 12.90 -6.34 -12.74
C ALA A 628 11.50 -6.87 -12.41
N VAL A 629 10.87 -7.52 -13.38
CA VAL A 629 9.58 -8.21 -13.21
C VAL A 629 9.72 -9.30 -12.14
N SER A 630 8.72 -9.41 -11.27
CA SER A 630 8.69 -10.46 -10.25
C SER A 630 8.63 -11.84 -10.90
N ALA A 631 9.47 -12.78 -10.48
CA ALA A 631 9.38 -14.16 -10.96
C ALA A 631 8.05 -14.80 -10.52
N LYS A 632 7.35 -15.44 -11.46
CA LYS A 632 6.06 -16.11 -11.25
C LYS A 632 6.15 -17.60 -11.58
N PRO A 633 5.35 -18.45 -10.91
CA PRO A 633 5.37 -19.89 -11.18
C PRO A 633 4.76 -20.21 -12.55
N GLU A 634 5.42 -21.08 -13.33
CA GLU A 634 4.86 -21.69 -14.58
C GLU A 634 3.66 -22.62 -14.33
N VAL A 635 3.23 -22.79 -13.08
CA VAL A 635 2.24 -23.80 -12.67
C VAL A 635 0.86 -23.51 -13.28
N VAL A 636 0.53 -22.24 -13.53
CA VAL A 636 -0.74 -21.83 -14.17
C VAL A 636 -0.89 -22.47 -15.56
N GLY A 637 0.12 -22.37 -16.42
CA GLY A 637 0.09 -23.00 -17.75
C GLY A 637 0.05 -24.52 -17.70
N ARG A 638 0.68 -25.15 -16.69
CA ARG A 638 0.70 -26.61 -16.53
C ARG A 638 -0.62 -27.20 -16.03
N VAL A 639 -1.31 -26.51 -15.11
CA VAL A 639 -2.64 -26.94 -14.62
C VAL A 639 -3.65 -26.85 -15.75
N ARG A 640 -3.60 -25.77 -16.55
CA ARG A 640 -4.49 -25.59 -17.70
C ARG A 640 -4.20 -26.60 -18.83
N ALA A 641 -2.94 -26.84 -19.18
CA ALA A 641 -2.55 -27.84 -20.18
C ALA A 641 -3.06 -29.26 -19.81
N LYS A 642 -2.93 -29.65 -18.54
CA LYS A 642 -3.44 -30.95 -18.05
C LYS A 642 -4.96 -31.07 -18.10
N SER A 643 -5.69 -29.97 -17.96
CA SER A 643 -7.16 -29.98 -18.03
C SER A 643 -7.71 -30.05 -19.45
N VAL A 644 -6.94 -29.57 -20.45
CA VAL A 644 -7.26 -29.71 -21.88
C VAL A 644 -7.00 -31.15 -22.35
N ASP A 645 -5.96 -31.80 -21.81
CA ASP A 645 -5.56 -33.17 -22.19
C ASP A 645 -6.28 -34.29 -21.40
N GLY A 646 -7.22 -33.97 -20.52
CA GLY A 646 -8.17 -34.92 -19.95
C GLY A 646 -7.53 -36.15 -19.29
N GLY A 647 -6.89 -35.98 -18.13
CA GLY A 647 -6.63 -37.10 -17.23
C GLY A 647 -5.28 -37.06 -16.53
N GLU A 648 -5.23 -36.40 -15.37
CA GLU A 648 -4.52 -36.91 -14.19
C GLU A 648 -4.71 -35.92 -13.03
N PHE A 649 -5.41 -36.39 -12.00
CA PHE A 649 -5.62 -35.69 -10.74
C PHE A 649 -4.27 -35.34 -10.08
N LEU A 650 -4.05 -34.07 -9.76
CA LEU A 650 -3.06 -33.70 -8.76
C LEU A 650 -3.69 -33.87 -7.37
N SER A 651 -3.44 -35.00 -6.73
CA SER A 651 -3.38 -35.03 -5.27
C SER A 651 -2.03 -34.42 -4.86
N VAL A 652 -2.06 -33.21 -4.28
CA VAL A 652 -0.94 -32.64 -3.52
C VAL A 652 -1.49 -32.00 -2.26
#